data_AF-A0AAV9EYQ8-F1
#
_entry.id   AF-A0AAV9EYQ8-F1
#
_cell.length_a   1.000
_cell.length_b   1.000
_cell.length_c   1.000
_cell.angle_alpha   90.00
_cell.angle_beta   90.00
_cell.angle_gamma   90.00
#
_symmetry.space_group_name_H-M   'P 1'
#
loop_
_entity.id
_entity.type
_entity.pdbx_description
1 polymer ?
#
loop_
_entity_poly.entity_id
_entity_poly.type
_entity_poly.pdbx_seq_one_letter_code
_entity_poly.pdbx_strand_id
1 'polypeptide(L)'
;MNPVMAEDSTKAKSGENVIEAFNVDAAEILANEAQLLPISEATPIYEKLVSVFPTAAKYWKQYSEAQMVANNDDATKQIFSRCLLNCLQISLWRCYIRFIRKVNEKKGAEGQEETRKAFDYMLHCVGNDISSGPVWMEYIAFLKSLPATTAQEESHRMTSVRKVYQKAIVTPTHHIEQLWKDYENFENSVSRALAKGLLSEYQPKFNSARAVYRERKKYVDEIDWNMLAVPPTGSYKEEQQCMAWKKLLAFEKNNPQRIDAASANRRVVFTYEQCLMYLYHYPDVWYDYATWHAKNGSVDSAIKIFQRASKALPDSELLKYAYAELEESRGAIQAAKKIYENILASSTSGNSLAQIQFIRFLRRTEGIEAARKYFLDARKLPNCTYHVYVAYATMAFCLDKDAKVAHNVFEAGLKKFMNEPGYILDYADFLCRLNDDRNVRALFERALSLLSPEESEEVWKQFIKFEQTYGDLASMLKVEQRRKEAFSRPCEEEASALDSSLHDVVSRYSFMDLWPCSSKDLDHLARQEWLSKNINKKVDKSAPSSAAISTEKGTVGLLSDLNTTTPSAKLVYPDTSRMLIYDPRQKQGTGLVPGNSGTEVPATATAINSNSSVSLAGGGPTKPLNEILKVIPAMLVGFISNLPAVEGPSPDVDIVLSILLQSNIPSVSTGKLAASSQQVTGTGPATSDLSGSSKTRPNPSGSSVRHSKKRQQLDKQEDDETTTIQSRPLPRDVFKLREIQRIRRGGASQTGSVSNGSAFSGELSGSTG
;
A
#
# COMPACT_ATOMS: atom_id res chain seq x y z
N MET A 1 -25.69 -12.69 28.90
CA MET A 1 -24.65 -11.69 29.20
C MET A 1 -23.39 -12.14 28.49
N ASN A 2 -22.92 -11.37 27.50
CA ASN A 2 -21.97 -11.87 26.52
C ASN A 2 -20.53 -11.45 26.89
N PRO A 3 -19.59 -12.40 27.10
CA PRO A 3 -18.19 -12.05 27.37
C PRO A 3 -17.50 -11.41 26.16
N VAL A 4 -17.97 -11.69 24.94
CA VAL A 4 -17.43 -11.15 23.68
C VAL A 4 -17.42 -9.62 23.66
N MET A 5 -18.48 -8.97 24.17
CA MET A 5 -18.57 -7.50 24.26
C MET A 5 -17.53 -6.89 25.22
N ALA A 6 -17.03 -7.67 26.19
CA ALA A 6 -16.06 -7.19 27.17
C ALA A 6 -14.63 -7.21 26.62
N GLU A 7 -14.25 -8.25 25.87
CA GLU A 7 -12.94 -8.30 25.19
C GLU A 7 -12.83 -7.20 24.13
N ASP A 8 -13.87 -6.99 23.31
CA ASP A 8 -13.81 -5.96 22.26
C ASP A 8 -13.78 -4.54 22.85
N SER A 9 -14.56 -4.27 23.90
CA SER A 9 -14.52 -2.96 24.59
C SER A 9 -13.23 -2.69 25.36
N THR A 10 -12.49 -3.72 25.79
CA THR A 10 -11.17 -3.54 26.41
C THR A 10 -10.05 -3.41 25.37
N LYS A 11 -10.19 -4.07 24.22
CA LYS A 11 -9.27 -3.91 23.08
C LYS A 11 -9.44 -2.54 22.41
N ALA A 12 -10.68 -2.09 22.18
CA ALA A 12 -11.01 -0.73 21.77
C ALA A 12 -10.39 0.30 22.74
N LYS A 13 -10.67 0.19 24.04
CA LYS A 13 -10.07 1.08 25.06
C LYS A 13 -8.54 1.06 25.08
N SER A 14 -7.90 -0.08 24.81
CA SER A 14 -6.43 -0.13 24.68
C SER A 14 -5.94 0.63 23.44
N GLY A 15 -6.64 0.55 22.31
CA GLY A 15 -6.34 1.34 21.11
C GLY A 15 -6.61 2.83 21.31
N GLU A 16 -7.74 3.18 21.92
CA GLU A 16 -8.12 4.56 22.27
C GLU A 16 -7.08 5.21 23.20
N ASN A 17 -6.68 4.53 24.30
CA ASN A 17 -5.64 5.03 25.21
C ASN A 17 -4.28 5.19 24.50
N VAL A 18 -3.94 4.32 23.54
CA VAL A 18 -2.71 4.45 22.74
C VAL A 18 -2.81 5.65 21.79
N ILE A 19 -3.96 5.89 21.15
CA ILE A 19 -4.17 7.04 20.26
C ILE A 19 -4.16 8.36 21.07
N GLU A 20 -4.81 8.40 22.24
CA GLU A 20 -4.77 9.55 23.16
C GLU A 20 -3.35 9.87 23.64
N ALA A 21 -2.52 8.85 23.87
CA ALA A 21 -1.12 9.03 24.26
C ALA A 21 -0.27 9.73 23.18
N PHE A 22 -0.64 9.63 21.90
CA PHE A 22 0.05 10.26 20.77
C PHE A 22 -0.49 11.66 20.39
N ASN A 23 -1.25 12.32 21.28
CA ASN A 23 -1.77 13.67 21.03
C ASN A 23 -0.64 14.70 20.83
N VAL A 24 -0.48 15.16 19.58
CA VAL A 24 0.59 16.08 19.13
C VAL A 24 0.46 17.47 19.77
N ASP A 25 -0.75 18.01 19.86
CA ASP A 25 -0.99 19.36 20.40
C ASP A 25 -0.66 19.40 21.91
N ALA A 26 -1.06 18.36 22.65
CA ALA A 26 -0.71 18.22 24.06
C ALA A 26 0.81 18.06 24.27
N ALA A 27 1.50 17.36 23.36
CA ALA A 27 2.95 17.19 23.40
C ALA A 27 3.70 18.50 23.06
N GLU A 28 3.19 19.32 22.14
CA GLU A 28 3.69 20.68 21.86
C GLU A 28 3.49 21.61 23.07
N ILE A 29 2.32 21.60 23.70
CA ILE A 29 2.04 22.40 24.92
C ILE A 29 3.02 22.04 26.05
N LEU A 30 3.17 20.74 26.36
CA LEU A 30 4.11 20.26 27.39
C LEU A 30 5.57 20.61 27.07
N ALA A 31 5.97 20.56 25.80
CA ALA A 31 7.33 20.92 25.39
C ALA A 31 7.58 22.44 25.48
N ASN A 32 6.55 23.27 25.29
CA ASN A 32 6.64 24.72 25.46
C ASN A 32 6.67 25.11 26.96
N GLU A 33 5.88 24.45 27.79
CA GLU A 33 5.94 24.59 29.26
C GLU A 33 7.31 24.18 29.82
N ALA A 34 7.84 23.02 29.41
CA ALA A 34 9.15 22.51 29.86
C ALA A 34 10.36 23.36 29.42
N GLN A 35 10.20 24.35 28.53
CA GLN A 35 11.25 25.33 28.21
C GLN A 35 11.25 26.53 29.17
N LEU A 36 10.19 26.74 29.94
CA LEU A 36 10.05 27.84 30.90
C LEU A 36 10.37 27.42 32.35
N LEU A 37 10.36 26.11 32.63
CA LEU A 37 10.57 25.55 33.96
C LEU A 37 12.06 25.29 34.31
N PRO A 38 12.43 25.30 35.61
CA PRO A 38 13.74 24.84 36.06
C PRO A 38 14.02 23.39 35.65
N ILE A 39 15.30 23.05 35.44
CA ILE A 39 15.70 21.72 34.93
C ILE A 39 15.24 20.53 35.78
N SER A 40 15.04 20.73 37.09
CA SER A 40 14.48 19.77 38.04
C SER A 40 13.03 19.38 37.70
N GLU A 41 12.22 20.35 37.27
CA GLU A 41 10.80 20.19 36.96
C GLU A 41 10.58 19.86 35.48
N ALA A 42 11.42 20.42 34.60
CA ALA A 42 11.38 20.14 33.17
C ALA A 42 11.83 18.71 32.82
N THR A 43 12.78 18.13 33.57
CA THR A 43 13.31 16.77 33.31
C THR A 43 12.24 15.68 33.22
N PRO A 44 11.32 15.49 34.20
CA PRO A 44 10.27 14.48 34.08
C PRO A 44 9.30 14.73 32.91
N ILE A 45 9.07 15.99 32.52
CA ILE A 45 8.25 16.33 31.34
C ILE A 45 8.97 15.91 30.05
N TYR A 46 10.26 16.21 29.92
CA TYR A 46 11.06 15.76 28.78
C TYR A 46 11.16 14.23 28.70
N GLU A 47 11.35 13.53 29.83
CA GLU A 47 11.35 12.06 29.85
C GLU A 47 10.00 11.45 29.42
N LYS A 48 8.87 12.08 29.79
CA LYS A 48 7.56 11.72 29.25
C LYS A 48 7.48 11.95 27.73
N LEU A 49 7.93 13.10 27.25
CA LEU A 49 7.90 13.44 25.82
C LEU A 49 8.77 12.48 24.96
N VAL A 50 9.98 12.15 25.40
CA VAL A 50 10.89 11.29 24.61
C VAL A 50 10.64 9.79 24.80
N SER A 51 9.84 9.38 25.79
CA SER A 51 9.34 8.00 25.90
C SER A 51 8.14 7.73 25.00
N VAL A 52 7.25 8.73 24.81
CA VAL A 52 6.17 8.67 23.81
C VAL A 52 6.71 8.85 22.39
N PHE A 53 7.57 9.86 22.16
CA PHE A 53 8.10 10.21 20.85
C PHE A 53 9.63 10.00 20.76
N PRO A 54 10.13 8.75 20.77
CA PRO A 54 11.56 8.46 20.83
C PRO A 54 12.37 8.91 19.62
N THR A 55 11.73 9.20 18.48
CA THR A 55 12.36 9.73 17.26
C THR A 55 12.27 11.26 17.13
N ALA A 56 11.58 11.96 18.04
CA ALA A 56 11.35 13.40 17.93
C ALA A 56 12.60 14.22 18.29
N ALA A 57 13.45 14.45 17.30
CA ALA A 57 14.70 15.22 17.44
C ALA A 57 14.48 16.66 17.98
N LYS A 58 13.29 17.25 17.80
CA LYS A 58 12.83 18.51 18.42
C LYS A 58 12.93 18.45 19.95
N TYR A 59 12.28 17.47 20.57
CA TYR A 59 12.25 17.29 22.02
C TYR A 59 13.61 16.86 22.58
N TRP A 60 14.31 15.95 21.90
CA TRP A 60 15.68 15.57 22.28
C TRP A 60 16.64 16.77 22.25
N LYS A 61 16.51 17.67 21.26
CA LYS A 61 17.32 18.89 21.19
C LYS A 61 17.01 19.81 22.38
N GLN A 62 15.74 20.13 22.63
CA GLN A 62 15.32 20.96 23.76
C GLN A 62 15.83 20.42 25.11
N TYR A 63 15.65 19.12 25.35
CA TYR A 63 16.13 18.48 26.59
C TYR A 63 17.66 18.53 26.72
N SER A 64 18.39 18.29 25.63
CA SER A 64 19.86 18.40 25.62
C SER A 64 20.34 19.83 25.90
N GLU A 65 19.69 20.84 25.30
CA GLU A 65 20.05 22.26 25.49
C GLU A 65 19.75 22.72 26.92
N ALA A 66 18.63 22.28 27.52
CA ALA A 66 18.30 22.59 28.90
C ALA A 66 19.33 22.03 29.90
N GLN A 67 19.78 20.78 29.73
CA GLN A 67 20.86 20.20 30.56
C GLN A 67 22.22 20.88 30.33
N MET A 68 22.51 21.30 29.08
CA MET A 68 23.74 22.04 28.75
C MET A 68 23.80 23.43 29.41
N VAL A 69 22.65 24.10 29.53
CA VAL A 69 22.48 25.36 30.27
C VAL A 69 22.61 25.14 31.78
N ALA A 70 22.08 24.03 32.30
CA ALA A 70 22.28 23.61 33.69
C ALA A 70 23.72 23.15 34.01
N ASN A 71 24.60 23.06 33.00
CA ASN A 71 25.98 22.55 33.10
C ASN A 71 26.10 21.10 33.61
N ASN A 72 25.06 20.29 33.41
CA ASN A 72 25.06 18.87 33.78
C ASN A 72 25.63 18.01 32.64
N ASP A 73 26.95 18.11 32.45
CA ASP A 73 27.63 17.49 31.31
C ASP A 73 27.46 15.95 31.27
N ASP A 74 27.30 15.27 32.41
CA ASP A 74 27.10 13.81 32.44
C ASP A 74 25.67 13.39 32.05
N ALA A 75 24.64 14.12 32.49
CA ALA A 75 23.28 13.91 31.98
C ALA A 75 23.22 14.21 30.47
N THR A 76 23.89 15.26 29.99
CA THR A 76 23.97 15.57 28.56
C THR A 76 24.63 14.44 27.75
N LYS A 77 25.70 13.81 28.25
CA LYS A 77 26.30 12.62 27.61
C LYS A 77 25.31 11.45 27.52
N GLN A 78 24.59 11.17 28.62
CA GLN A 78 23.61 10.09 28.67
C GLN A 78 22.45 10.32 27.68
N ILE A 79 21.93 11.55 27.59
CA ILE A 79 20.90 11.94 26.61
C ILE A 79 21.38 11.68 25.18
N PHE A 80 22.57 12.19 24.81
CA PHE A 80 23.11 11.98 23.47
C PHE A 80 23.35 10.49 23.15
N SER A 81 23.74 9.68 24.13
CA SER A 81 23.90 8.22 23.94
C SER A 81 22.59 7.49 23.63
N ARG A 82 21.44 8.01 24.08
CA ARG A 82 20.11 7.45 23.84
C ARG A 82 19.53 7.85 22.48
N CYS A 83 19.79 9.09 22.04
CA CYS A 83 19.07 9.69 20.91
C CYS A 83 19.83 9.74 19.58
N LEU A 84 21.15 9.99 19.56
CA LEU A 84 21.85 10.41 18.33
C LEU A 84 21.68 9.48 17.13
N LEU A 85 21.81 8.16 17.34
CA LEU A 85 21.69 7.16 16.28
C LEU A 85 20.24 6.85 15.87
N ASN A 86 19.25 7.25 16.67
CA ASN A 86 17.83 7.16 16.34
C ASN A 86 17.27 8.48 15.77
N CYS A 87 18.00 9.59 15.93
CA CYS A 87 17.58 10.95 15.59
C CYS A 87 18.65 11.64 14.72
N LEU A 88 18.66 11.33 13.42
CA LEU A 88 19.67 11.81 12.47
C LEU A 88 19.45 13.27 11.96
N GLN A 89 18.71 14.10 12.69
CA GLN A 89 18.45 15.50 12.31
C GLN A 89 19.67 16.40 12.59
N ILE A 90 20.07 17.22 11.60
CA ILE A 90 21.24 18.12 11.69
C ILE A 90 21.20 19.09 12.89
N SER A 91 20.02 19.55 13.29
CA SER A 91 19.83 20.45 14.43
C SER A 91 20.30 19.84 15.77
N LEU A 92 20.00 18.56 16.00
CA LEU A 92 20.40 17.80 17.19
C LEU A 92 21.89 17.47 17.15
N TRP A 93 22.41 17.05 16.00
CA TRP A 93 23.84 16.74 15.86
C TRP A 93 24.74 18.00 15.95
N ARG A 94 24.27 19.19 15.52
CA ARG A 94 24.93 20.47 15.81
C ARG A 94 24.83 20.87 17.30
N CYS A 95 23.82 20.37 18.03
CA CYS A 95 23.81 20.48 19.50
C CYS A 95 24.94 19.66 20.13
N TYR A 96 25.08 18.39 19.72
CA TYR A 96 26.16 17.51 20.16
C TYR A 96 27.56 18.08 19.88
N ILE A 97 27.82 18.65 18.70
CA ILE A 97 29.13 19.29 18.44
C ILE A 97 29.38 20.53 19.31
N ARG A 98 28.36 21.37 19.58
CA ARG A 98 28.51 22.48 20.54
C ARG A 98 28.86 21.97 21.93
N PHE A 99 28.24 20.88 22.38
CA PHE A 99 28.53 20.22 23.65
C PHE A 99 29.97 19.68 23.71
N ILE A 100 30.39 18.87 22.73
CA ILE A 100 31.75 18.30 22.67
C ILE A 100 32.80 19.42 22.66
N ARG A 101 32.57 20.51 21.91
CA ARG A 101 33.46 21.68 21.92
C ARG A 101 33.56 22.32 23.31
N LYS A 102 32.43 22.59 23.99
CA LYS A 102 32.39 23.15 25.36
C LYS A 102 33.18 22.28 26.37
N VAL A 103 33.01 20.96 26.31
CA VAL A 103 33.67 20.01 27.22
C VAL A 103 35.17 19.87 26.95
N ASN A 104 35.59 19.98 25.69
CA ASN A 104 36.97 19.74 25.28
C ASN A 104 37.83 21.01 25.16
N GLU A 105 37.24 22.21 25.15
CA GLU A 105 37.95 23.50 25.07
C GLU A 105 39.09 23.63 26.10
N LYS A 106 38.87 23.13 27.33
CA LYS A 106 39.85 23.17 28.43
C LYS A 106 40.98 22.12 28.32
N LYS A 107 40.94 21.21 27.34
CA LYS A 107 41.89 20.09 27.18
C LYS A 107 42.98 20.33 26.13
N GLY A 108 43.10 21.54 25.59
CA GLY A 108 44.15 21.89 24.62
C GLY A 108 44.16 20.97 23.38
N ALA A 109 45.33 20.46 23.01
CA ALA A 109 45.52 19.65 21.80
C ALA A 109 44.73 18.32 21.81
N GLU A 110 44.64 17.64 22.96
CA GLU A 110 43.83 16.42 23.11
C GLU A 110 42.34 16.73 22.87
N GLY A 111 41.86 17.86 23.42
CA GLY A 111 40.50 18.33 23.20
C GLY A 111 40.20 18.68 21.73
N GLN A 112 41.18 19.21 21.01
CA GLN A 112 41.08 19.49 19.57
C GLN A 112 41.03 18.19 18.76
N GLU A 113 41.78 17.15 19.14
CA GLU A 113 41.72 15.83 18.52
C GLU A 113 40.35 15.17 18.69
N GLU A 114 39.82 15.13 19.92
CA GLU A 114 38.49 14.58 20.21
C GLU A 114 37.37 15.39 19.52
N THR A 115 37.52 16.72 19.42
CA THR A 115 36.60 17.55 18.63
C THR A 115 36.66 17.20 17.13
N ARG A 116 37.84 16.91 16.58
CA ARG A 116 37.99 16.47 15.18
C ARG A 116 37.31 15.13 14.93
N LYS A 117 37.55 14.14 15.80
CA LYS A 117 36.89 12.83 15.77
C LYS A 117 35.37 12.95 15.82
N ALA A 118 34.84 13.84 16.66
CA ALA A 118 33.41 14.09 16.74
C ALA A 118 32.82 14.71 15.46
N PHE A 119 33.54 15.64 14.80
CA PHE A 119 33.14 16.16 13.48
C PHE A 119 33.18 15.08 12.39
N ASP A 120 34.24 14.27 12.32
CA ASP A 120 34.32 13.18 11.33
C ASP A 120 33.23 12.11 11.57
N TYR A 121 32.90 11.80 12.82
CA TYR A 121 31.80 10.91 13.20
C TYR A 121 30.42 11.50 12.81
N MET A 122 30.18 12.79 13.10
CA MET A 122 28.96 13.47 12.67
C MET A 122 28.83 13.46 11.14
N LEU A 123 29.91 13.74 10.39
CA LEU A 123 29.87 13.72 8.94
C LEU A 123 29.74 12.29 8.36
N HIS A 124 30.18 11.26 9.07
CA HIS A 124 29.89 9.88 8.72
C HIS A 124 28.40 9.54 8.88
N CYS A 125 27.76 10.00 9.96
CA CYS A 125 26.35 9.68 10.27
C CYS A 125 25.34 10.55 9.51
N VAL A 126 25.54 11.87 9.45
CA VAL A 126 24.58 12.85 8.90
C VAL A 126 25.14 13.72 7.77
N GLY A 127 26.40 13.51 7.34
CA GLY A 127 27.02 14.30 6.27
C GLY A 127 26.41 14.11 4.87
N ASN A 128 25.57 13.10 4.66
CA ASN A 128 24.77 12.92 3.42
C ASN A 128 23.45 13.71 3.42
N ASP A 129 23.10 14.38 4.52
CA ASP A 129 21.87 15.16 4.58
C ASP A 129 21.94 16.43 3.70
N ILE A 130 20.79 16.84 3.14
CA ILE A 130 20.67 18.03 2.30
C ILE A 130 20.92 19.33 3.08
N SER A 131 20.61 19.34 4.38
CA SER A 131 20.90 20.44 5.31
C SER A 131 22.25 20.31 6.03
N SER A 132 23.11 19.35 5.68
CA SER A 132 24.44 19.20 6.27
C SER A 132 25.43 20.34 5.91
N GLY A 133 25.10 21.21 4.95
CA GLY A 133 25.96 22.31 4.49
C GLY A 133 26.67 23.14 5.59
N PRO A 134 25.96 23.64 6.62
CA PRO A 134 26.58 24.36 7.74
C PRO A 134 27.56 23.52 8.55
N VAL A 135 27.39 22.20 8.62
CA VAL A 135 28.29 21.29 9.34
C VAL A 135 29.64 21.20 8.63
N TRP A 136 29.64 21.10 7.30
CA TRP A 136 30.86 21.16 6.50
C TRP A 136 31.58 22.50 6.68
N MET A 137 30.85 23.62 6.68
CA MET A 137 31.43 24.95 6.90
C MET A 137 31.98 25.12 8.32
N GLU A 138 31.27 24.67 9.35
CA GLU A 138 31.75 24.67 10.75
C GLU A 138 33.00 23.82 10.94
N TYR A 139 33.08 22.64 10.31
CA TYR A 139 34.25 21.78 10.40
C TYR A 139 35.46 22.37 9.66
N ILE A 140 35.25 22.95 8.48
CA ILE A 140 36.28 23.68 7.73
C ILE A 140 36.78 24.89 8.53
N ALA A 141 35.89 25.64 9.18
CA ALA A 141 36.25 26.75 10.05
C ALA A 141 37.05 26.27 11.28
N PHE A 142 36.64 25.16 11.91
CA PHE A 142 37.39 24.53 13.00
C PHE A 142 38.81 24.13 12.58
N LEU A 143 38.97 23.39 11.48
CA LEU A 143 40.29 23.01 10.94
C LEU A 143 41.14 24.23 10.53
N LYS A 144 40.51 25.32 10.06
CA LYS A 144 41.17 26.60 9.79
C LYS A 144 41.54 27.39 11.07
N SER A 145 40.95 27.06 12.22
CA SER A 145 41.25 27.70 13.51
C SER A 145 42.29 26.96 14.36
N LEU A 146 42.64 25.71 13.99
CA LEU A 146 43.69 24.96 14.67
C LEU A 146 45.05 25.69 14.55
N PRO A 147 45.83 25.81 15.64
CA PRO A 147 47.14 26.43 15.60
C PRO A 147 48.11 25.60 14.74
N ALA A 148 48.95 26.30 13.97
CA ALA A 148 50.09 25.72 13.27
C ALA A 148 51.33 26.57 13.59
N THR A 149 52.28 25.95 14.28
CA THR A 149 53.54 26.56 14.76
C THR A 149 54.66 26.41 13.74
N THR A 150 54.67 25.29 13.02
CA THR A 150 55.67 25.01 11.97
C THR A 150 55.07 25.03 10.57
N ALA A 151 55.90 25.29 9.56
CA ALA A 151 55.47 25.22 8.16
C ALA A 151 55.02 23.79 7.75
N GLN A 152 55.44 22.75 8.47
CA GLN A 152 54.98 21.38 8.26
C GLN A 152 53.57 21.16 8.84
N GLU A 153 53.30 21.64 10.06
CA GLU A 153 51.92 21.68 10.61
C GLU A 153 50.97 22.45 9.69
N GLU A 154 51.41 23.60 9.17
CA GLU A 154 50.61 24.42 8.26
C GLU A 154 50.27 23.69 6.95
N SER A 155 51.26 23.03 6.33
CA SER A 155 51.05 22.22 5.12
C SER A 155 50.14 21.01 5.37
N HIS A 156 50.25 20.37 6.54
CA HIS A 156 49.34 19.31 6.97
C HIS A 156 47.91 19.82 7.18
N ARG A 157 47.76 20.97 7.87
CA ARG A 157 46.48 21.64 8.13
C ARG A 157 45.77 22.01 6.83
N MET A 158 46.48 22.62 5.88
CA MET A 158 45.98 22.91 4.53
C MET A 158 45.58 21.63 3.78
N THR A 159 46.34 20.54 3.90
CA THR A 159 46.02 19.25 3.29
C THR A 159 44.75 18.62 3.88
N SER A 160 44.52 18.76 5.20
CA SER A 160 43.31 18.29 5.86
C SER A 160 42.08 19.15 5.52
N VAL A 161 42.23 20.49 5.48
CA VAL A 161 41.17 21.40 4.99
C VAL A 161 40.77 21.08 3.54
N ARG A 162 41.75 20.84 2.66
CA ARG A 162 41.51 20.40 1.26
C ARG A 162 40.67 19.12 1.19
N LYS A 163 41.04 18.09 1.96
CA LYS A 163 40.30 16.81 2.01
C LYS A 163 38.84 16.97 2.43
N VAL A 164 38.54 17.92 3.33
CA VAL A 164 37.15 18.19 3.76
C VAL A 164 36.38 18.96 2.68
N TYR A 165 36.95 20.01 2.08
CA TYR A 165 36.33 20.69 0.94
C TYR A 165 36.00 19.72 -0.21
N GLN A 166 36.96 18.87 -0.59
CA GLN A 166 36.80 17.90 -1.68
C GLN A 166 35.68 16.87 -1.45
N LYS A 167 35.31 16.60 -0.18
CA LYS A 167 34.11 15.81 0.18
C LYS A 167 32.85 16.68 0.16
N ALA A 168 32.91 17.89 0.70
CA ALA A 168 31.76 18.80 0.78
C ALA A 168 31.21 19.19 -0.60
N ILE A 169 32.06 19.54 -1.56
CA ILE A 169 31.67 19.99 -2.91
C ILE A 169 31.07 18.89 -3.80
N VAL A 170 31.23 17.61 -3.44
CA VAL A 170 30.60 16.47 -4.15
C VAL A 170 29.35 15.94 -3.43
N THR A 171 28.95 16.59 -2.33
CA THR A 171 27.80 16.21 -1.51
C THR A 171 26.60 17.11 -1.83
N PRO A 172 25.44 16.57 -2.27
CA PRO A 172 24.25 17.35 -2.63
C PRO A 172 23.59 18.05 -1.41
N THR A 173 24.05 19.26 -1.08
CA THR A 173 23.54 20.07 0.04
C THR A 173 23.04 21.44 -0.41
N HIS A 174 22.21 22.09 0.43
CA HIS A 174 21.74 23.46 0.21
C HIS A 174 22.87 24.50 0.01
N HIS A 175 24.06 24.24 0.53
CA HIS A 175 25.20 25.18 0.50
C HIS A 175 26.23 24.84 -0.59
N ILE A 176 25.92 23.91 -1.51
CA ILE A 176 26.90 23.36 -2.46
C ILE A 176 27.57 24.43 -3.34
N GLU A 177 26.85 25.46 -3.78
CA GLU A 177 27.41 26.56 -4.60
C GLU A 177 28.33 27.49 -3.76
N GLN A 178 28.03 27.71 -2.48
CA GLN A 178 28.90 28.46 -1.56
C GLN A 178 30.16 27.66 -1.21
N LEU A 179 30.02 26.36 -0.92
CA LEU A 179 31.12 25.44 -0.66
C LEU A 179 32.10 25.34 -1.84
N TRP A 180 31.60 25.38 -3.08
CA TRP A 180 32.42 25.45 -4.29
C TRP A 180 33.18 26.77 -4.40
N LYS A 181 32.50 27.91 -4.26
CA LYS A 181 33.13 29.24 -4.25
C LYS A 181 34.23 29.38 -3.19
N ASP A 182 33.99 28.84 -2.00
CA ASP A 182 34.98 28.83 -0.92
C ASP A 182 36.14 27.86 -1.18
N TYR A 183 35.92 26.80 -1.94
CA TYR A 183 36.98 25.90 -2.41
C TYR A 183 37.85 26.56 -3.50
N GLU A 184 37.24 27.26 -4.45
CA GLU A 184 37.94 28.07 -5.46
C GLU A 184 38.83 29.13 -4.81
N ASN A 185 38.29 29.88 -3.83
CA ASN A 185 39.04 30.86 -3.06
C ASN A 185 40.19 30.23 -2.26
N PHE A 186 39.96 29.04 -1.68
CA PHE A 186 40.96 28.31 -0.89
C PHE A 186 42.11 27.79 -1.75
N GLU A 187 41.86 27.12 -2.87
CA GLU A 187 42.96 26.60 -3.71
C GLU A 187 43.76 27.73 -4.35
N ASN A 188 43.10 28.83 -4.75
CA ASN A 188 43.79 30.01 -5.29
C ASN A 188 44.64 30.77 -4.25
N SER A 189 44.31 30.69 -2.96
CA SER A 189 45.15 31.27 -1.89
C SER A 189 46.32 30.36 -1.48
N VAL A 190 46.17 29.03 -1.60
CA VAL A 190 47.26 28.08 -1.33
C VAL A 190 48.25 27.98 -2.50
N SER A 191 47.78 27.81 -3.74
CA SER A 191 48.63 27.85 -4.93
C SER A 191 47.81 27.96 -6.22
N ARG A 192 47.81 29.13 -6.87
CA ARG A 192 47.14 29.37 -8.17
C ARG A 192 47.56 28.37 -9.27
N ALA A 193 48.80 27.88 -9.23
CA ALA A 193 49.31 26.92 -10.21
C ALA A 193 48.67 25.53 -10.04
N LEU A 194 48.51 25.06 -8.79
CA LEU A 194 47.85 23.79 -8.48
C LEU A 194 46.32 23.90 -8.59
N ALA A 195 45.76 25.07 -8.23
CA ALA A 195 44.33 25.35 -8.26
C ALA A 195 43.71 25.07 -9.63
N LYS A 196 44.36 25.50 -10.73
CA LYS A 196 43.85 25.26 -12.09
C LYS A 196 43.63 23.77 -12.39
N GLY A 197 44.54 22.91 -11.93
CA GLY A 197 44.41 21.46 -12.06
C GLY A 197 43.27 20.90 -11.21
N LEU A 198 43.33 21.12 -9.89
CA LEU A 198 42.37 20.58 -8.92
C LEU A 198 40.93 21.03 -9.20
N LEU A 199 40.73 22.31 -9.56
CA LEU A 199 39.42 22.83 -9.92
C LEU A 199 38.91 22.19 -11.22
N SER A 200 39.74 22.01 -12.24
CA SER A 200 39.32 21.33 -13.49
C SER A 200 38.91 19.86 -13.26
N GLU A 201 39.55 19.16 -12.31
CA GLU A 201 39.24 17.78 -11.96
C GLU A 201 37.93 17.65 -11.15
N TYR A 202 37.64 18.60 -10.26
CA TYR A 202 36.46 18.56 -9.40
C TYR A 202 35.23 19.29 -9.98
N GLN A 203 35.41 20.21 -10.94
CA GLN A 203 34.32 20.91 -11.64
C GLN A 203 33.19 19.98 -12.17
N PRO A 204 33.47 18.86 -12.87
CA PRO A 204 32.42 17.94 -13.31
C PRO A 204 31.74 17.20 -12.14
N LYS A 205 32.50 16.86 -11.09
CA LYS A 205 31.98 16.17 -9.89
C LYS A 205 31.00 17.08 -9.11
N PHE A 206 31.37 18.34 -8.94
CA PHE A 206 30.50 19.39 -8.38
C PHE A 206 29.27 19.64 -9.27
N ASN A 207 29.42 19.73 -10.59
CA ASN A 207 28.28 19.94 -11.49
C ASN A 207 27.26 18.78 -11.41
N SER A 208 27.73 17.53 -11.31
CA SER A 208 26.87 16.37 -11.05
C SER A 208 26.16 16.45 -9.69
N ALA A 209 26.92 16.70 -8.60
CA ALA A 209 26.35 16.83 -7.25
C ALA A 209 25.32 17.98 -7.15
N ARG A 210 25.55 19.08 -7.87
CA ARG A 210 24.64 20.23 -7.97
C ARG A 210 23.36 19.92 -8.76
N ALA A 211 23.45 19.16 -9.85
CA ALA A 211 22.26 18.72 -10.58
C ALA A 211 21.38 17.83 -9.68
N VAL A 212 22.00 16.85 -9.02
CA VAL A 212 21.31 15.95 -8.07
C VAL A 212 20.71 16.72 -6.89
N TYR A 213 21.39 17.75 -6.37
CA TYR A 213 20.81 18.64 -5.35
C TYR A 213 19.52 19.33 -5.84
N ARG A 214 19.52 19.89 -7.06
CA ARG A 214 18.35 20.59 -7.64
C ARG A 214 17.17 19.67 -7.90
N GLU A 215 17.39 18.37 -8.07
CA GLU A 215 16.32 17.37 -8.16
C GLU A 215 15.87 16.89 -6.77
N ARG A 216 16.80 16.49 -5.90
CA ARG A 216 16.55 16.06 -4.52
C ARG A 216 15.73 17.08 -3.74
N LYS A 217 16.03 18.38 -3.91
CA LYS A 217 15.31 19.47 -3.26
C LYS A 217 13.80 19.42 -3.54
N LYS A 218 13.37 19.08 -4.76
CA LYS A 218 11.94 19.02 -5.13
C LYS A 218 11.15 18.03 -4.28
N TYR A 219 11.77 16.89 -3.94
CA TYR A 219 11.16 15.86 -3.09
C TYR A 219 11.25 16.22 -1.60
N VAL A 220 12.34 16.88 -1.18
CA VAL A 220 12.54 17.37 0.20
C VAL A 220 11.59 18.51 0.54
N ASP A 221 11.26 19.37 -0.43
CA ASP A 221 10.33 20.49 -0.27
C ASP A 221 8.86 20.03 -0.09
N GLU A 222 8.52 18.77 -0.42
CA GLU A 222 7.21 18.17 -0.14
C GLU A 222 7.08 17.63 1.31
N ILE A 223 8.18 17.50 2.05
CA ILE A 223 8.23 16.81 3.35
C ILE A 223 8.09 17.82 4.50
N ASP A 224 7.19 17.53 5.45
CA ASP A 224 7.10 18.28 6.71
C ASP A 224 8.06 17.73 7.77
N TRP A 225 9.15 18.45 7.96
CA TRP A 225 10.21 18.12 8.91
C TRP A 225 9.83 18.34 10.39
N ASN A 226 8.64 18.88 10.68
CA ASN A 226 8.11 19.11 12.02
C ASN A 226 7.11 18.04 12.48
N MET A 227 6.66 17.17 11.57
CA MET A 227 5.73 16.07 11.89
C MET A 227 6.33 15.17 12.99
N LEU A 228 5.49 14.71 13.92
CA LEU A 228 5.86 13.69 14.91
C LEU A 228 5.51 12.30 14.36
N ALA A 229 6.26 11.28 14.81
CA ALA A 229 5.86 9.91 14.59
C ALA A 229 4.61 9.58 15.40
N VAL A 230 3.53 9.26 14.71
CA VAL A 230 2.25 8.79 15.26
C VAL A 230 1.81 7.51 14.53
N PRO A 231 0.96 6.66 15.12
CA PRO A 231 0.25 5.61 14.40
C PRO A 231 -0.61 6.19 13.26
N PRO A 232 -0.81 5.46 12.15
CA PRO A 232 -1.63 5.93 11.04
C PRO A 232 -3.08 6.14 11.46
N THR A 233 -3.59 7.37 11.32
CA THR A 233 -5.00 7.73 11.59
C THR A 233 -5.88 7.64 10.36
N GLY A 234 -5.28 7.55 9.16
CA GLY A 234 -5.99 7.70 7.89
C GLY A 234 -6.19 9.16 7.46
N SER A 235 -5.53 10.11 8.13
CA SER A 235 -5.52 11.52 7.73
C SER A 235 -4.85 11.72 6.38
N TYR A 236 -5.52 12.45 5.48
CA TYR A 236 -5.01 12.80 4.14
C TYR A 236 -3.61 13.47 4.18
N LYS A 237 -3.29 14.22 5.24
CA LYS A 237 -1.94 14.80 5.43
C LYS A 237 -0.87 13.72 5.67
N GLU A 238 -1.17 12.70 6.45
CA GLU A 238 -0.27 11.57 6.69
C GLU A 238 -0.04 10.76 5.42
N GLU A 239 -1.10 10.50 4.65
CA GLU A 239 -1.00 9.80 3.37
C GLU A 239 -0.13 10.58 2.36
N GLN A 240 -0.31 11.90 2.28
CA GLN A 240 0.56 12.77 1.46
C GLN A 240 2.02 12.67 1.90
N GLN A 241 2.32 12.76 3.20
CA GLN A 241 3.69 12.66 3.71
C GLN A 241 4.29 11.26 3.49
N CYS A 242 3.52 10.20 3.68
CA CYS A 242 3.91 8.83 3.37
C CYS A 242 4.27 8.67 1.88
N MET A 243 3.50 9.29 0.98
CA MET A 243 3.80 9.30 -0.45
C MET A 243 5.02 10.17 -0.82
N ALA A 244 5.22 11.31 -0.15
CA ALA A 244 6.42 12.16 -0.33
C ALA A 244 7.71 11.41 0.05
N TRP A 245 7.72 10.74 1.21
CA TRP A 245 8.83 9.89 1.63
C TRP A 245 9.07 8.72 0.65
N LYS A 246 8.02 8.08 0.14
CA LYS A 246 8.12 7.03 -0.89
C LYS A 246 8.71 7.55 -2.20
N LYS A 247 8.36 8.77 -2.65
CA LYS A 247 9.01 9.42 -3.82
C LYS A 247 10.51 9.63 -3.58
N LEU A 248 10.89 10.17 -2.41
CA LEU A 248 12.30 10.43 -2.07
C LEU A 248 13.12 9.13 -1.98
N LEU A 249 12.56 8.08 -1.37
CA LEU A 249 13.18 6.75 -1.32
C LEU A 249 13.35 6.16 -2.72
N ALA A 250 12.37 6.30 -3.62
CA ALA A 250 12.49 5.86 -5.02
C ALA A 250 13.57 6.66 -5.78
N PHE A 251 13.66 7.97 -5.56
CA PHE A 251 14.72 8.82 -6.13
C PHE A 251 16.12 8.36 -5.70
N GLU A 252 16.36 8.13 -4.41
CA GLU A 252 17.67 7.67 -3.91
C GLU A 252 18.01 6.24 -4.38
N LYS A 253 17.02 5.33 -4.41
CA LYS A 253 17.20 3.95 -4.93
C LYS A 253 17.66 3.92 -6.39
N ASN A 254 17.34 4.94 -7.19
CA ASN A 254 17.75 5.05 -8.59
C ASN A 254 19.22 5.54 -8.77
N ASN A 255 19.95 5.85 -7.69
CA ASN A 255 21.34 6.34 -7.72
C ASN A 255 21.58 7.49 -8.73
N PRO A 256 20.90 8.64 -8.57
CA PRO A 256 20.92 9.74 -9.55
C PRO A 256 22.31 10.37 -9.73
N GLN A 257 23.17 10.32 -8.71
CA GLN A 257 24.56 10.79 -8.82
C GLN A 257 25.50 9.76 -9.47
N ARG A 258 25.04 8.53 -9.76
CA ARG A 258 25.82 7.43 -10.34
C ARG A 258 27.11 7.13 -9.57
N ILE A 259 27.03 7.22 -8.24
CA ILE A 259 28.15 6.89 -7.33
C ILE A 259 28.28 5.38 -7.14
N ASP A 260 29.37 4.94 -6.51
CA ASP A 260 29.60 3.52 -6.22
C ASP A 260 28.46 2.89 -5.39
N ALA A 261 28.26 1.58 -5.53
CA ALA A 261 27.16 0.88 -4.89
C ALA A 261 27.19 0.93 -3.36
N ALA A 262 28.36 1.00 -2.71
CA ALA A 262 28.47 1.07 -1.26
C ALA A 262 28.11 2.46 -0.72
N SER A 263 28.40 3.53 -1.48
CA SER A 263 27.98 4.90 -1.15
C SER A 263 26.52 5.16 -1.51
N ALA A 264 26.02 4.61 -2.62
CA ALA A 264 24.60 4.64 -2.97
C ALA A 264 23.75 3.92 -1.90
N ASN A 265 24.14 2.70 -1.51
CA ASN A 265 23.44 1.96 -0.46
C ASN A 265 23.47 2.71 0.89
N ARG A 266 24.58 3.37 1.25
CA ARG A 266 24.64 4.21 2.47
C ARG A 266 23.68 5.42 2.42
N ARG A 267 23.42 6.00 1.24
CA ARG A 267 22.40 7.06 1.09
C ARG A 267 20.98 6.53 1.22
N VAL A 268 20.67 5.40 0.58
CA VAL A 268 19.34 4.78 0.70
C VAL A 268 19.06 4.39 2.16
N VAL A 269 20.04 3.79 2.85
CA VAL A 269 19.99 3.53 4.31
C VAL A 269 19.74 4.83 5.09
N PHE A 270 20.50 5.90 4.84
CA PHE A 270 20.30 7.18 5.51
C PHE A 270 18.88 7.73 5.32
N THR A 271 18.35 7.67 4.09
CA THR A 271 16.99 8.13 3.78
C THR A 271 15.91 7.24 4.43
N TYR A 272 16.15 5.93 4.61
CA TYR A 272 15.26 5.06 5.39
C TYR A 272 15.28 5.39 6.89
N GLU A 273 16.45 5.57 7.50
CA GLU A 273 16.55 5.96 8.92
C GLU A 273 15.92 7.36 9.16
N GLN A 274 16.04 8.29 8.19
CA GLN A 274 15.32 9.56 8.21
C GLN A 274 13.80 9.36 8.09
N CYS A 275 13.34 8.58 7.11
CA CYS A 275 11.92 8.26 6.93
C CYS A 275 11.30 7.65 8.19
N LEU A 276 12.02 6.75 8.86
CA LEU A 276 11.61 6.09 10.10
C LEU A 276 11.59 7.02 11.32
N MET A 277 12.16 8.23 11.26
CA MET A 277 11.96 9.22 12.33
C MET A 277 10.53 9.77 12.34
N TYR A 278 9.89 9.83 11.17
CA TYR A 278 8.57 10.41 10.95
C TYR A 278 7.47 9.34 10.79
N LEU A 279 7.80 8.22 10.13
CA LEU A 279 6.89 7.11 9.86
C LEU A 279 7.23 5.86 10.71
N TYR A 280 7.70 6.08 11.94
CA TYR A 280 8.15 5.00 12.85
C TYR A 280 7.10 3.90 13.08
N HIS A 281 5.82 4.28 13.08
CA HIS A 281 4.70 3.37 13.35
C HIS A 281 4.10 2.72 12.09
N TYR A 282 4.68 2.92 10.90
CA TYR A 282 4.13 2.45 9.62
C TYR A 282 4.76 1.10 9.20
N PRO A 283 4.01 -0.02 9.20
CA PRO A 283 4.58 -1.35 8.97
C PRO A 283 5.19 -1.55 7.58
N ASP A 284 4.66 -0.86 6.56
CA ASP A 284 5.09 -0.98 5.17
C ASP A 284 6.47 -0.33 4.93
N VAL A 285 6.80 0.75 5.65
CA VAL A 285 8.13 1.38 5.62
C VAL A 285 9.19 0.43 6.17
N TRP A 286 8.94 -0.21 7.31
CA TRP A 286 9.82 -1.25 7.89
C TRP A 286 10.00 -2.45 6.94
N TYR A 287 8.93 -2.90 6.28
CA TYR A 287 8.97 -4.01 5.34
C TYR A 287 9.72 -3.69 4.05
N ASP A 288 9.50 -2.53 3.43
CA ASP A 288 10.26 -2.10 2.24
C ASP A 288 11.75 -1.94 2.59
N TYR A 289 12.09 -1.38 3.75
CA TYR A 289 13.48 -1.25 4.20
C TYR A 289 14.17 -2.61 4.40
N ALA A 290 13.53 -3.54 5.12
CA ALA A 290 14.08 -4.87 5.35
C ALA A 290 14.19 -5.68 4.04
N THR A 291 13.16 -5.65 3.19
CA THR A 291 13.21 -6.38 1.91
C THR A 291 14.17 -5.75 0.90
N TRP A 292 14.41 -4.44 0.94
CA TRP A 292 15.46 -3.79 0.14
C TRP A 292 16.86 -4.31 0.54
N HIS A 293 17.16 -4.43 1.84
CA HIS A 293 18.40 -5.05 2.30
C HIS A 293 18.53 -6.51 1.88
N ALA A 294 17.45 -7.30 1.97
CA ALA A 294 17.46 -8.70 1.54
C ALA A 294 17.68 -8.85 0.02
N LYS A 295 17.03 -8.01 -0.81
CA LYS A 295 17.21 -7.95 -2.27
C LYS A 295 18.65 -7.57 -2.66
N ASN A 296 19.30 -6.72 -1.86
CA ASN A 296 20.71 -6.34 -2.03
C ASN A 296 21.72 -7.35 -1.42
N GLY A 297 21.26 -8.53 -0.98
CA GLY A 297 22.10 -9.61 -0.44
C GLY A 297 22.47 -9.46 1.04
N SER A 298 22.13 -8.35 1.70
CA SER A 298 22.42 -8.08 3.12
C SER A 298 21.33 -8.64 4.05
N VAL A 299 21.16 -9.97 4.06
CA VAL A 299 20.11 -10.65 4.84
C VAL A 299 20.27 -10.38 6.35
N ASP A 300 21.49 -10.35 6.89
CA ASP A 300 21.72 -10.04 8.32
C ASP A 300 21.33 -8.60 8.69
N SER A 301 21.37 -7.66 7.74
CA SER A 301 20.83 -6.31 7.93
C SER A 301 19.30 -6.32 7.94
N ALA A 302 18.67 -7.06 7.01
CA ALA A 302 17.22 -7.22 6.98
C ALA A 302 16.68 -7.83 8.30
N ILE A 303 17.37 -8.83 8.84
CA ILE A 303 17.06 -9.43 10.15
C ILE A 303 17.15 -8.39 11.28
N LYS A 304 18.24 -7.59 11.33
CA LYS A 304 18.39 -6.50 12.32
C LYS A 304 17.28 -5.44 12.20
N ILE A 305 16.80 -5.16 10.99
CA ILE A 305 15.70 -4.23 10.74
C ILE A 305 14.38 -4.84 11.21
N PHE A 306 14.06 -6.10 10.90
CA PHE A 306 12.87 -6.78 11.45
C PHE A 306 12.91 -6.89 12.98
N GLN A 307 14.08 -7.05 13.59
CA GLN A 307 14.25 -7.02 15.05
C GLN A 307 14.05 -5.64 15.67
N ARG A 308 14.40 -4.54 14.95
CA ARG A 308 14.03 -3.17 15.34
C ARG A 308 12.53 -2.94 15.18
N ALA A 309 11.96 -3.32 14.03
CA ALA A 309 10.53 -3.22 13.74
C ALA A 309 9.68 -3.97 14.78
N SER A 310 10.09 -5.15 15.21
CA SER A 310 9.43 -5.95 16.26
C SER A 310 9.47 -5.31 17.65
N LYS A 311 10.36 -4.33 17.88
CA LYS A 311 10.40 -3.50 19.11
C LYS A 311 9.65 -2.17 18.95
N ALA A 312 9.63 -1.62 17.74
CA ALA A 312 8.88 -0.42 17.38
C ALA A 312 7.36 -0.65 17.35
N LEU A 313 6.96 -1.83 16.88
CA LEU A 313 5.58 -2.22 16.61
C LEU A 313 5.30 -3.64 17.17
N PRO A 314 5.28 -3.82 18.50
CA PRO A 314 5.14 -5.13 19.13
C PRO A 314 3.82 -5.82 18.78
N ASP A 315 2.76 -5.09 18.46
CA ASP A 315 1.43 -5.63 18.12
C ASP A 315 1.25 -5.94 16.62
N SER A 316 2.21 -5.56 15.76
CA SER A 316 2.10 -5.78 14.33
C SER A 316 2.36 -7.23 13.94
N GLU A 317 1.31 -8.06 13.96
CA GLU A 317 1.37 -9.43 13.44
C GLU A 317 1.89 -9.48 11.99
N LEU A 318 1.54 -8.51 11.16
CA LEU A 318 1.99 -8.41 9.75
C LEU A 318 3.53 -8.43 9.64
N LEU A 319 4.23 -7.64 10.46
CA LEU A 319 5.69 -7.64 10.50
C LEU A 319 6.26 -8.94 11.06
N LYS A 320 5.60 -9.57 12.04
CA LYS A 320 6.00 -10.88 12.58
C LYS A 320 5.87 -11.98 11.51
N TYR A 321 4.80 -12.00 10.71
CA TYR A 321 4.65 -12.94 9.60
C TYR A 321 5.71 -12.71 8.51
N ALA A 322 5.97 -11.45 8.13
CA ALA A 322 7.01 -11.12 7.15
C ALA A 322 8.43 -11.49 7.61
N TYR A 323 8.73 -11.34 8.91
CA TYR A 323 9.99 -11.78 9.50
C TYR A 323 10.12 -13.31 9.54
N ALA A 324 9.02 -14.02 9.85
CA ALA A 324 9.00 -15.48 9.79
C ALA A 324 9.20 -16.00 8.35
N GLU A 325 8.63 -15.33 7.35
CA GLU A 325 8.86 -15.63 5.93
C GLU A 325 10.34 -15.40 5.54
N LEU A 326 10.98 -14.33 6.01
CA LEU A 326 12.42 -14.11 5.78
C LEU A 326 13.26 -15.25 6.40
N GLU A 327 13.02 -15.59 7.66
CA GLU A 327 13.75 -16.66 8.36
C GLU A 327 13.52 -18.04 7.71
N GLU A 328 12.32 -18.34 7.22
CA GLU A 328 12.05 -19.56 6.47
C GLU A 328 12.75 -19.55 5.09
N SER A 329 12.76 -18.42 4.37
CA SER A 329 13.36 -18.31 3.03
C SER A 329 14.86 -18.59 3.01
N ARG A 330 15.56 -18.34 4.13
CA ARG A 330 16.98 -18.68 4.35
C ARG A 330 17.20 -20.07 4.96
N GLY A 331 16.14 -20.85 5.18
CA GLY A 331 16.19 -22.19 5.76
C GLY A 331 16.30 -22.23 7.30
N ALA A 332 16.16 -21.10 8.00
CA ALA A 332 16.25 -21.02 9.46
C ALA A 332 14.91 -21.40 10.13
N ILE A 333 14.42 -22.61 9.84
CA ILE A 333 13.09 -23.12 10.24
C ILE A 333 12.82 -22.93 11.74
N GLN A 334 13.80 -23.19 12.61
CA GLN A 334 13.62 -23.04 14.06
C GLN A 334 13.50 -21.56 14.51
N ALA A 335 14.09 -20.62 13.78
CA ALA A 335 13.90 -19.19 14.03
C ALA A 335 12.50 -18.74 13.59
N ALA A 336 12.06 -19.14 12.38
CA ALA A 336 10.70 -18.92 11.90
C ALA A 336 9.64 -19.52 12.84
N LYS A 337 9.87 -20.74 13.33
CA LYS A 337 9.01 -21.43 14.31
C LYS A 337 8.86 -20.61 15.59
N LYS A 338 9.98 -20.15 16.18
CA LYS A 338 9.98 -19.31 17.38
C LYS A 338 9.25 -17.98 17.17
N ILE A 339 9.27 -17.41 15.96
CA ILE A 339 8.49 -16.20 15.64
C ILE A 339 6.99 -16.52 15.65
N TYR A 340 6.55 -17.61 15.02
CA TYR A 340 5.15 -18.03 15.07
C TYR A 340 4.67 -18.37 16.49
N GLU A 341 5.49 -19.07 17.28
CA GLU A 341 5.20 -19.38 18.69
C GLU A 341 5.08 -18.09 19.52
N ASN A 342 5.90 -17.07 19.24
CA ASN A 342 5.77 -15.75 19.86
C ASN A 342 4.49 -15.00 19.44
N ILE A 343 4.05 -15.10 18.17
CA ILE A 343 2.73 -14.57 17.76
C ILE A 343 1.63 -15.23 18.59
N LEU A 344 1.61 -16.57 18.62
CA LEU A 344 0.61 -17.36 19.35
C LEU A 344 0.59 -17.07 20.86
N ALA A 345 1.74 -16.76 21.46
CA ALA A 345 1.85 -16.36 22.87
C ALA A 345 1.50 -14.87 23.12
N SER A 346 1.68 -13.99 22.12
CA SER A 346 1.33 -12.57 22.21
C SER A 346 -0.18 -12.33 22.09
N SER A 347 -0.91 -13.19 21.38
CA SER A 347 -2.35 -13.03 21.14
C SER A 347 -3.17 -13.42 22.39
N THR A 348 -3.30 -12.47 23.34
CA THR A 348 -4.04 -12.64 24.61
C THR A 348 -5.48 -13.17 24.45
N SER A 349 -6.12 -12.90 23.31
CA SER A 349 -7.25 -13.69 22.82
C SER A 349 -6.85 -14.43 21.53
N GLY A 350 -7.08 -15.75 21.52
CA GLY A 350 -6.40 -16.69 20.61
C GLY A 350 -6.72 -16.47 19.13
N ASN A 351 -5.84 -15.76 18.42
CA ASN A 351 -6.06 -15.42 17.02
C ASN A 351 -6.08 -16.68 16.12
N SER A 352 -7.26 -16.97 15.56
CA SER A 352 -7.45 -18.11 14.66
C SER A 352 -6.63 -17.98 13.37
N LEU A 353 -6.32 -16.76 12.91
CA LEU A 353 -5.41 -16.55 11.77
C LEU A 353 -3.99 -17.03 12.10
N ALA A 354 -3.45 -16.68 13.28
CA ALA A 354 -2.13 -17.13 13.72
C ALA A 354 -2.04 -18.66 13.81
N GLN A 355 -3.09 -19.30 14.33
CA GLN A 355 -3.20 -20.77 14.36
C GLN A 355 -3.19 -21.37 12.94
N ILE A 356 -3.94 -20.79 11.99
CA ILE A 356 -3.99 -21.22 10.60
C ILE A 356 -2.62 -21.05 9.91
N GLN A 357 -1.93 -19.92 10.11
CA GLN A 357 -0.61 -19.71 9.51
C GLN A 357 0.44 -20.64 10.13
N PHE A 358 0.34 -20.98 11.42
CA PHE A 358 1.23 -21.96 12.05
C PHE A 358 0.94 -23.40 11.59
N ILE A 359 -0.32 -23.80 11.41
CA ILE A 359 -0.69 -25.08 10.78
C ILE A 359 -0.10 -25.17 9.36
N ARG A 360 -0.15 -24.08 8.58
CA ARG A 360 0.48 -23.97 7.25
C ARG A 360 2.01 -24.02 7.31
N PHE A 361 2.63 -23.45 8.34
CA PHE A 361 4.08 -23.47 8.56
C PHE A 361 4.58 -24.87 8.95
N LEU A 362 3.97 -25.50 9.96
CA LEU A 362 4.27 -26.87 10.36
C LEU A 362 4.08 -27.84 9.19
N ARG A 363 3.01 -27.67 8.39
CA ARG A 363 2.81 -28.49 7.18
C ARG A 363 3.98 -28.38 6.20
N ARG A 364 4.42 -27.16 5.88
CA ARG A 364 5.41 -26.91 4.81
C ARG A 364 6.86 -27.17 5.24
N THR A 365 7.12 -27.28 6.54
CA THR A 365 8.48 -27.49 7.11
C THR A 365 8.66 -28.81 7.88
N GLU A 366 7.65 -29.27 8.63
CA GLU A 366 7.70 -30.45 9.52
C GLU A 366 6.76 -31.59 9.09
N GLY A 367 5.88 -31.37 8.11
CA GLY A 367 5.05 -32.41 7.48
C GLY A 367 3.59 -32.45 7.92
N ILE A 368 2.85 -33.43 7.38
CA ILE A 368 1.39 -33.56 7.53
C ILE A 368 1.05 -33.92 8.98
N GLU A 369 1.85 -34.78 9.59
CA GLU A 369 1.72 -35.32 10.94
C GLU A 369 1.91 -34.22 12.00
N ALA A 370 2.88 -33.33 11.79
CA ALA A 370 3.13 -32.17 12.66
C ALA A 370 1.95 -31.18 12.62
N ALA A 371 1.45 -30.85 11.42
CA ALA A 371 0.28 -30.02 11.23
C ALA A 371 -0.99 -30.66 11.84
N ARG A 372 -1.18 -31.98 11.67
CA ARG A 372 -2.30 -32.74 12.27
C ARG A 372 -2.24 -32.73 13.79
N LYS A 373 -1.07 -32.94 14.39
CA LYS A 373 -0.87 -32.90 15.84
C LYS A 373 -1.26 -31.53 16.39
N TYR A 374 -0.68 -30.45 15.84
CA TYR A 374 -0.99 -29.10 16.30
C TYR A 374 -2.46 -28.72 16.07
N PHE A 375 -3.08 -29.12 14.95
CA PHE A 375 -4.52 -28.92 14.75
C PHE A 375 -5.35 -29.56 15.87
N LEU A 376 -5.05 -30.81 16.26
CA LEU A 376 -5.76 -31.50 17.35
C LEU A 376 -5.58 -30.83 18.72
N ASP A 377 -4.46 -30.13 18.94
CA ASP A 377 -4.19 -29.36 20.15
C ASP A 377 -4.85 -27.98 20.12
N ALA A 378 -4.74 -27.23 19.02
CA ALA A 378 -5.43 -25.95 18.80
C ALA A 378 -6.96 -26.08 18.97
N ARG A 379 -7.52 -27.21 18.55
CA ARG A 379 -8.94 -27.55 18.68
C ARG A 379 -9.45 -27.66 20.12
N LYS A 380 -8.55 -27.76 21.11
CA LYS A 380 -8.85 -27.79 22.55
C LYS A 380 -8.88 -26.38 23.18
N LEU A 381 -8.36 -25.37 22.48
CA LEU A 381 -8.33 -24.00 22.96
C LEU A 381 -9.75 -23.40 22.95
N PRO A 382 -10.15 -22.64 23.99
CA PRO A 382 -11.52 -22.12 24.09
C PRO A 382 -11.90 -21.27 22.88
N ASN A 383 -11.01 -20.35 22.48
CA ASN A 383 -11.22 -19.34 21.43
C ASN A 383 -10.91 -19.88 20.00
N CYS A 384 -10.83 -21.20 19.80
CA CYS A 384 -10.74 -21.78 18.45
C CYS A 384 -12.06 -21.56 17.69
N THR A 385 -12.02 -20.75 16.62
CA THR A 385 -13.17 -20.49 15.71
C THR A 385 -13.27 -21.54 14.59
N TYR A 386 -14.35 -21.48 13.80
CA TYR A 386 -14.61 -22.42 12.71
C TYR A 386 -13.56 -22.37 11.59
N HIS A 387 -12.97 -21.19 11.32
CA HIS A 387 -11.97 -20.97 10.27
C HIS A 387 -10.78 -21.96 10.35
N VAL A 388 -10.40 -22.37 11.56
CA VAL A 388 -9.28 -23.30 11.79
C VAL A 388 -9.61 -24.71 11.27
N TYR A 389 -10.87 -25.14 11.39
CA TYR A 389 -11.37 -26.41 10.86
C TYR A 389 -11.45 -26.36 9.34
N VAL A 390 -12.06 -25.29 8.78
CA VAL A 390 -12.17 -25.09 7.33
C VAL A 390 -10.79 -25.08 6.68
N ALA A 391 -9.83 -24.32 7.23
CA ALA A 391 -8.48 -24.24 6.70
C ALA A 391 -7.77 -25.61 6.71
N TYR A 392 -7.84 -26.35 7.83
CA TYR A 392 -7.21 -27.68 7.92
C TYR A 392 -7.90 -28.72 7.02
N ALA A 393 -9.23 -28.74 6.95
CA ALA A 393 -9.98 -29.63 6.06
C ALA A 393 -9.71 -29.33 4.57
N THR A 394 -9.68 -28.04 4.20
CA THR A 394 -9.31 -27.60 2.86
C THR A 394 -7.88 -27.99 2.50
N MET A 395 -6.94 -27.92 3.46
CA MET A 395 -5.56 -28.40 3.25
C MET A 395 -5.52 -29.92 3.06
N ALA A 396 -6.25 -30.70 3.86
CA ALA A 396 -6.34 -32.16 3.70
C ALA A 396 -6.95 -32.56 2.34
N PHE A 397 -8.02 -31.89 1.91
CA PHE A 397 -8.65 -32.17 0.62
C PHE A 397 -7.79 -31.71 -0.57
N CYS A 398 -7.38 -30.44 -0.59
CA CYS A 398 -6.71 -29.86 -1.75
C CYS A 398 -5.24 -30.29 -1.89
N LEU A 399 -4.54 -30.55 -0.77
CA LEU A 399 -3.10 -30.83 -0.77
C LEU A 399 -2.77 -32.30 -0.44
N ASP A 400 -3.39 -32.90 0.58
CA ASP A 400 -3.16 -34.33 0.91
C ASP A 400 -3.98 -35.30 0.05
N LYS A 401 -5.02 -34.79 -0.64
CA LYS A 401 -6.03 -35.58 -1.36
C LYS A 401 -6.83 -36.55 -0.49
N ASP A 402 -6.82 -36.34 0.83
CA ASP A 402 -7.56 -37.15 1.79
C ASP A 402 -8.94 -36.54 2.07
N ALA A 403 -9.87 -36.82 1.16
CA ALA A 403 -11.28 -36.43 1.29
C ALA A 403 -11.94 -37.01 2.55
N LYS A 404 -11.48 -38.18 3.05
CA LYS A 404 -12.04 -38.81 4.26
C LYS A 404 -11.65 -38.04 5.51
N VAL A 405 -10.38 -37.64 5.63
CA VAL A 405 -9.93 -36.77 6.73
C VAL A 405 -10.57 -35.39 6.64
N ALA A 406 -10.71 -34.81 5.45
CA ALA A 406 -11.41 -33.53 5.28
C ALA A 406 -12.87 -33.60 5.76
N HIS A 407 -13.64 -34.60 5.29
CA HIS A 407 -15.03 -34.82 5.74
C HIS A 407 -15.12 -35.08 7.25
N ASN A 408 -14.23 -35.92 7.81
CA ASN A 408 -14.17 -36.17 9.25
C ASN A 408 -13.84 -34.93 10.08
N VAL A 409 -13.08 -33.97 9.54
CA VAL A 409 -12.82 -32.68 10.18
C VAL A 409 -14.07 -31.78 10.13
N PHE A 410 -14.75 -31.73 8.98
CA PHE A 410 -15.99 -30.97 8.85
C PHE A 410 -17.09 -31.51 9.80
N GLU A 411 -17.32 -32.81 9.85
CA GLU A 411 -18.26 -33.44 10.81
C GLU A 411 -17.85 -33.24 12.28
N ALA A 412 -16.56 -33.08 12.56
CA ALA A 412 -16.09 -32.75 13.91
C ALA A 412 -16.37 -31.27 14.28
N GLY A 413 -16.23 -30.33 13.34
CA GLY A 413 -16.54 -28.91 13.56
C GLY A 413 -18.03 -28.61 13.55
N LEU A 414 -18.82 -29.38 12.79
CA LEU A 414 -20.28 -29.27 12.71
C LEU A 414 -20.95 -29.40 14.09
N LYS A 415 -20.35 -30.19 14.99
CA LYS A 415 -20.78 -30.37 16.38
C LYS A 415 -20.57 -29.15 17.29
N LYS A 416 -19.79 -28.14 16.85
CA LYS A 416 -19.51 -26.90 17.58
C LYS A 416 -20.02 -25.64 16.84
N PHE A 417 -20.13 -25.68 15.51
CA PHE A 417 -20.41 -24.51 14.65
C PHE A 417 -21.62 -24.68 13.72
N MET A 418 -22.63 -25.47 14.11
CA MET A 418 -23.90 -25.54 13.35
C MET A 418 -24.68 -24.22 13.31
N ASN A 419 -24.31 -23.26 14.16
CA ASN A 419 -24.95 -21.96 14.29
C ASN A 419 -24.25 -20.87 13.44
N GLU A 420 -23.17 -21.20 12.74
CA GLU A 420 -22.32 -20.25 12.00
C GLU A 420 -22.58 -20.38 10.50
N PRO A 421 -23.29 -19.45 9.84
CA PRO A 421 -23.63 -19.55 8.41
C PRO A 421 -22.39 -19.76 7.52
N GLY A 422 -21.31 -19.02 7.76
CA GLY A 422 -20.05 -19.16 7.01
C GLY A 422 -19.48 -20.59 7.05
N TYR A 423 -19.55 -21.27 8.21
CA TYR A 423 -19.08 -22.65 8.33
C TYR A 423 -19.93 -23.64 7.51
N ILE A 424 -21.25 -23.44 7.49
CA ILE A 424 -22.19 -24.24 6.70
C ILE A 424 -21.93 -24.04 5.21
N LEU A 425 -21.67 -22.80 4.78
CA LEU A 425 -21.35 -22.45 3.39
C LEU A 425 -20.02 -23.09 2.93
N ASP A 426 -18.97 -22.99 3.74
CA ASP A 426 -17.67 -23.65 3.48
C ASP A 426 -17.80 -25.19 3.40
N TYR A 427 -18.60 -25.79 4.28
CA TYR A 427 -18.82 -27.24 4.25
C TYR A 427 -19.67 -27.67 3.05
N ALA A 428 -20.69 -26.88 2.67
CA ALA A 428 -21.50 -27.13 1.49
C ALA A 428 -20.66 -27.07 0.19
N ASP A 429 -19.77 -26.07 0.05
CA ASP A 429 -18.82 -26.00 -1.08
C ASP A 429 -17.87 -27.22 -1.10
N PHE A 430 -17.37 -27.69 0.05
CA PHE A 430 -16.60 -28.93 0.11
C PHE A 430 -17.41 -30.16 -0.36
N LEU A 431 -18.67 -30.30 0.07
CA LEU A 431 -19.53 -31.43 -0.35
C LEU A 431 -19.91 -31.35 -1.84
N CYS A 432 -20.14 -30.15 -2.38
CA CYS A 432 -20.29 -29.92 -3.83
C CYS A 432 -19.03 -30.37 -4.60
N ARG A 433 -17.83 -30.10 -4.09
CA ARG A 433 -16.56 -30.57 -4.69
C ARG A 433 -16.33 -32.08 -4.57
N LEU A 434 -17.12 -32.79 -3.75
CA LEU A 434 -17.20 -34.25 -3.71
C LEU A 434 -18.34 -34.82 -4.58
N ASN A 435 -19.17 -33.97 -5.20
CA ASN A 435 -20.41 -34.34 -5.89
C ASN A 435 -21.40 -35.11 -4.97
N ASP A 436 -21.48 -34.74 -3.69
CA ASP A 436 -22.37 -35.35 -2.70
C ASP A 436 -23.66 -34.54 -2.52
N ASP A 437 -24.43 -34.45 -3.61
CA ASP A 437 -25.63 -33.61 -3.74
C ASP A 437 -26.74 -33.98 -2.73
N ARG A 438 -26.67 -35.17 -2.14
CA ARG A 438 -27.57 -35.63 -1.08
C ARG A 438 -27.18 -35.03 0.27
N ASN A 439 -25.89 -35.06 0.62
CA ASN A 439 -25.43 -34.50 1.88
C ASN A 439 -25.38 -32.96 1.84
N VAL A 440 -25.19 -32.33 0.68
CA VAL A 440 -25.38 -30.87 0.52
C VAL A 440 -26.81 -30.46 0.91
N ARG A 441 -27.83 -31.11 0.33
CA ARG A 441 -29.25 -30.86 0.66
C ARG A 441 -29.54 -31.10 2.14
N ALA A 442 -29.08 -32.24 2.68
CA ALA A 442 -29.28 -32.57 4.09
C ALA A 442 -28.58 -31.58 5.05
N LEU A 443 -27.43 -31.02 4.66
CA LEU A 443 -26.73 -29.97 5.41
C LEU A 443 -27.54 -28.67 5.41
N PHE A 444 -28.03 -28.21 4.26
CA PHE A 444 -28.84 -26.99 4.17
C PHE A 444 -30.15 -27.12 4.96
N GLU A 445 -30.93 -28.19 4.77
CA GLU A 445 -32.18 -28.41 5.52
C GLU A 445 -31.95 -28.44 7.03
N ARG A 446 -30.86 -29.08 7.49
CA ARG A 446 -30.53 -29.15 8.91
C ARG A 446 -30.09 -27.79 9.46
N ALA A 447 -29.31 -27.00 8.71
CA ALA A 447 -28.94 -25.64 9.10
C ALA A 447 -30.16 -24.71 9.20
N LEU A 448 -31.03 -24.74 8.19
CA LEU A 448 -32.25 -23.93 8.12
C LEU A 448 -33.29 -24.32 9.19
N SER A 449 -33.19 -25.51 9.78
CA SER A 449 -33.98 -25.94 10.95
C SER A 449 -33.44 -25.44 12.31
N LEU A 450 -32.26 -24.81 12.35
CA LEU A 450 -31.55 -24.43 13.58
C LEU A 450 -31.19 -22.93 13.66
N LEU A 451 -30.96 -22.27 12.52
CA LEU A 451 -30.61 -20.85 12.44
C LEU A 451 -31.83 -19.94 12.64
N SER A 452 -31.60 -18.72 13.12
CA SER A 452 -32.62 -17.67 13.06
C SER A 452 -32.89 -17.23 11.61
N PRO A 453 -34.04 -16.60 11.29
CA PRO A 453 -34.30 -16.06 9.96
C PRO A 453 -33.17 -15.12 9.48
N GLU A 454 -32.70 -14.23 10.35
CA GLU A 454 -31.66 -13.24 10.06
C GLU A 454 -30.32 -13.89 9.66
N GLU A 455 -29.88 -14.92 10.39
CA GLU A 455 -28.66 -15.68 10.08
C GLU A 455 -28.83 -16.62 8.86
N SER A 456 -30.06 -17.07 8.59
CA SER A 456 -30.36 -18.03 7.52
C SER A 456 -30.26 -17.44 6.10
N GLU A 457 -30.23 -16.11 5.93
CA GLU A 457 -30.43 -15.46 4.63
C GLU A 457 -29.34 -15.83 3.59
N GLU A 458 -28.09 -15.98 4.04
CA GLU A 458 -26.98 -16.41 3.18
C GLU A 458 -27.08 -17.91 2.83
N VAL A 459 -27.53 -18.73 3.78
CA VAL A 459 -27.74 -20.17 3.58
C VAL A 459 -28.85 -20.41 2.56
N TRP A 460 -29.95 -19.67 2.64
CA TRP A 460 -31.01 -19.68 1.62
C TRP A 460 -30.52 -19.24 0.23
N LYS A 461 -29.75 -18.14 0.14
CA LYS A 461 -29.18 -17.67 -1.14
C LYS A 461 -28.32 -18.75 -1.81
N GLN A 462 -27.44 -19.41 -1.04
CA GLN A 462 -26.57 -20.45 -1.57
C GLN A 462 -27.34 -21.76 -1.88
N PHE A 463 -28.38 -22.10 -1.11
CA PHE A 463 -29.22 -23.28 -1.40
C PHE A 463 -30.03 -23.09 -2.70
N ILE A 464 -30.61 -21.91 -2.94
CA ILE A 464 -31.26 -21.58 -4.23
C ILE A 464 -30.26 -21.73 -5.38
N LYS A 465 -29.06 -21.14 -5.24
CA LYS A 465 -27.99 -21.24 -6.24
C LYS A 465 -27.51 -22.67 -6.48
N PHE A 466 -27.53 -23.52 -5.45
CA PHE A 466 -27.23 -24.95 -5.58
C PHE A 466 -28.30 -25.68 -6.39
N GLU A 467 -29.59 -25.51 -6.09
CA GLU A 467 -30.68 -26.13 -6.88
C GLU A 467 -30.75 -25.56 -8.31
N GLN A 468 -30.45 -24.27 -8.50
CA GLN A 468 -30.31 -23.64 -9.82
C GLN A 468 -29.18 -24.27 -10.67
N THR A 469 -28.14 -24.83 -10.03
CA THR A 469 -26.96 -25.40 -10.72
C THR A 469 -27.03 -26.93 -10.88
N TYR A 470 -27.58 -27.64 -9.89
CA TYR A 470 -27.55 -29.11 -9.79
C TYR A 470 -28.91 -29.75 -9.45
N GLY A 471 -29.99 -28.96 -9.42
CA GLY A 471 -31.35 -29.39 -9.13
C GLY A 471 -32.24 -29.39 -10.36
N ASP A 472 -33.54 -29.18 -10.14
CA ASP A 472 -34.52 -28.92 -11.17
C ASP A 472 -35.31 -27.64 -10.88
N LEU A 473 -36.05 -27.14 -11.87
CA LEU A 473 -36.81 -25.90 -11.74
C LEU A 473 -37.84 -25.96 -10.58
N ALA A 474 -38.40 -27.14 -10.29
CA ALA A 474 -39.38 -27.32 -9.23
C ALA A 474 -38.74 -27.50 -7.84
N SER A 475 -37.51 -28.01 -7.73
CA SER A 475 -36.77 -27.97 -6.46
C SER A 475 -36.34 -26.54 -6.12
N MET A 476 -35.76 -25.83 -7.08
CA MET A 476 -35.37 -24.42 -6.95
C MET A 476 -36.56 -23.53 -6.56
N LEU A 477 -37.70 -23.61 -7.28
CA LEU A 477 -38.90 -22.82 -6.96
C LEU A 477 -39.46 -23.12 -5.55
N LYS A 478 -39.37 -24.37 -5.06
CA LYS A 478 -39.78 -24.72 -3.68
C LYS A 478 -38.86 -24.11 -2.63
N VAL A 479 -37.56 -24.02 -2.90
CA VAL A 479 -36.60 -23.36 -2.00
C VAL A 479 -36.80 -21.84 -2.03
N GLU A 480 -37.07 -21.24 -3.20
CA GLU A 480 -37.45 -19.81 -3.31
C GLU A 480 -38.73 -19.50 -2.54
N GLN A 481 -39.76 -20.34 -2.66
CA GLN A 481 -41.03 -20.17 -1.95
C GLN A 481 -40.86 -20.31 -0.42
N ARG A 482 -40.18 -21.35 0.05
CA ARG A 482 -39.89 -21.54 1.48
C ARG A 482 -39.02 -20.43 2.06
N ARG A 483 -38.12 -19.84 1.26
CA ARG A 483 -37.39 -18.61 1.65
C ARG A 483 -38.37 -17.45 1.86
N LYS A 484 -39.30 -17.20 0.93
CA LYS A 484 -40.31 -16.13 1.09
C LYS A 484 -41.12 -16.33 2.38
N GLU A 485 -41.60 -17.55 2.62
CA GLU A 485 -42.34 -17.94 3.84
C GLU A 485 -41.54 -17.74 5.14
N ALA A 486 -40.23 -18.02 5.12
CA ALA A 486 -39.34 -17.82 6.27
C ALA A 486 -39.02 -16.34 6.58
N PHE A 487 -39.24 -15.42 5.63
CA PHE A 487 -38.99 -13.98 5.80
C PHE A 487 -40.27 -13.12 5.87
N SER A 488 -41.44 -13.67 5.54
CA SER A 488 -42.74 -13.00 5.75
C SER A 488 -43.11 -12.95 7.23
N ARG A 489 -43.43 -11.75 7.74
CA ARG A 489 -44.03 -11.60 9.09
C ARG A 489 -45.49 -12.06 9.09
N PRO A 490 -45.99 -12.69 10.17
CA PRO A 490 -47.39 -13.14 10.31
C PRO A 490 -48.36 -11.98 10.62
N CYS A 491 -48.22 -10.87 9.90
CA CYS A 491 -49.05 -9.65 10.02
C CYS A 491 -49.46 -9.09 8.63
N GLU A 492 -48.90 -9.63 7.55
CA GLU A 492 -49.18 -9.24 6.15
C GLU A 492 -49.47 -10.49 5.29
N GLU A 493 -50.31 -11.38 5.82
CA GLU A 493 -50.83 -12.51 5.04
C GLU A 493 -51.78 -12.02 3.91
N GLU A 494 -51.93 -12.86 2.88
CA GLU A 494 -52.76 -12.68 1.66
C GLU A 494 -52.27 -11.74 0.55
N ALA A 495 -51.56 -10.63 0.81
CA ALA A 495 -51.24 -9.65 -0.25
C ALA A 495 -49.90 -9.84 -1.00
N SER A 496 -48.88 -10.41 -0.35
CA SER A 496 -47.47 -10.37 -0.83
C SER A 496 -46.95 -11.69 -1.44
N ALA A 497 -47.69 -12.79 -1.30
CA ALA A 497 -47.18 -14.14 -1.52
C ALA A 497 -46.96 -14.56 -2.99
N LEU A 498 -47.45 -13.80 -3.97
CA LEU A 498 -47.55 -14.26 -5.37
C LEU A 498 -46.57 -13.60 -6.36
N ASP A 499 -46.04 -12.42 -6.09
CA ASP A 499 -45.15 -11.75 -7.05
C ASP A 499 -43.76 -12.41 -7.06
N SER A 500 -43.47 -13.09 -8.17
CA SER A 500 -42.11 -13.41 -8.61
C SER A 500 -41.61 -12.25 -9.44
N SER A 501 -40.69 -11.46 -8.89
CA SER A 501 -40.20 -10.26 -9.56
C SER A 501 -39.51 -10.63 -10.88
N LEU A 502 -39.62 -9.76 -11.89
CA LEU A 502 -38.79 -9.90 -13.09
C LEU A 502 -37.29 -9.79 -12.73
N HIS A 503 -36.95 -9.16 -11.60
CA HIS A 503 -35.60 -9.20 -11.01
C HIS A 503 -35.18 -10.61 -10.54
N ASP A 504 -36.12 -11.43 -10.02
CA ASP A 504 -35.87 -12.83 -9.65
C ASP A 504 -35.62 -13.68 -10.91
N VAL A 505 -36.33 -13.38 -12.01
CA VAL A 505 -36.05 -14.00 -13.33
C VAL A 505 -34.66 -13.62 -13.82
N VAL A 506 -34.31 -12.33 -13.80
CA VAL A 506 -32.97 -11.85 -14.19
C VAL A 506 -31.87 -12.52 -13.36
N SER A 507 -32.09 -12.69 -12.05
CA SER A 507 -31.12 -13.32 -11.14
C SER A 507 -30.99 -14.84 -11.33
N ARG A 508 -32.06 -15.51 -11.79
CA ARG A 508 -32.05 -16.95 -12.09
C ARG A 508 -31.41 -17.32 -13.42
N TYR A 509 -31.28 -16.37 -14.34
CA TYR A 509 -30.64 -16.57 -15.65
C TYR A 509 -29.35 -15.76 -15.85
N SER A 510 -28.84 -15.09 -14.81
CA SER A 510 -27.48 -14.53 -14.85
C SER A 510 -26.44 -15.61 -14.52
N PHE A 511 -25.26 -15.50 -15.15
CA PHE A 511 -24.15 -16.42 -14.93
C PHE A 511 -22.83 -15.67 -15.04
N MET A 512 -22.06 -15.63 -13.94
CA MET A 512 -20.85 -14.81 -13.81
C MET A 512 -21.13 -13.33 -14.11
N ASP A 513 -20.64 -12.81 -15.24
CA ASP A 513 -20.83 -11.45 -15.74
C ASP A 513 -21.91 -11.33 -16.83
N LEU A 514 -22.52 -12.46 -17.24
CA LEU A 514 -23.57 -12.52 -18.25
C LEU A 514 -24.96 -12.29 -17.62
N TRP A 515 -25.77 -11.48 -18.30
CA TRP A 515 -27.14 -11.12 -17.90
C TRP A 515 -28.13 -11.45 -19.03
N PRO A 516 -29.37 -11.89 -18.71
CA PRO A 516 -30.38 -12.25 -19.71
C PRO A 516 -31.06 -11.04 -20.39
N CYS A 517 -30.64 -9.82 -20.08
CA CYS A 517 -31.22 -8.56 -20.58
C CYS A 517 -30.12 -7.48 -20.69
N SER A 518 -30.44 -6.34 -21.33
CA SER A 518 -29.48 -5.26 -21.51
C SER A 518 -29.32 -4.39 -20.25
N SER A 519 -28.23 -3.63 -20.16
CA SER A 519 -28.03 -2.65 -19.07
C SER A 519 -29.21 -1.69 -18.92
N LYS A 520 -29.89 -1.32 -20.02
CA LYS A 520 -31.05 -0.41 -19.97
C LYS A 520 -32.27 -1.04 -19.30
N ASP A 521 -32.41 -2.35 -19.41
CA ASP A 521 -33.48 -3.13 -18.80
C ASP A 521 -33.20 -3.35 -17.31
N LEU A 522 -31.95 -3.64 -16.95
CA LEU A 522 -31.47 -3.63 -15.56
C LEU A 522 -31.70 -2.26 -14.90
N ASP A 523 -31.30 -1.17 -15.57
CA ASP A 523 -31.53 0.20 -15.10
C ASP A 523 -33.03 0.48 -14.92
N HIS A 524 -33.90 -0.05 -15.80
CA HIS A 524 -35.35 0.10 -15.67
C HIS A 524 -35.88 -0.66 -14.43
N LEU A 525 -35.50 -1.92 -14.26
CA LEU A 525 -35.90 -2.75 -13.13
C LEU A 525 -35.47 -2.16 -11.78
N ALA A 526 -34.22 -1.70 -11.68
CA ALA A 526 -33.70 -1.05 -10.47
C ALA A 526 -34.46 0.26 -10.14
N ARG A 527 -34.83 1.05 -11.16
CA ARG A 527 -35.65 2.26 -10.97
C ARG A 527 -37.08 1.93 -10.55
N GLN A 528 -37.71 0.89 -11.11
CA GLN A 528 -39.03 0.44 -10.67
C GLN A 528 -39.01 0.00 -9.21
N GLU A 529 -38.06 -0.85 -8.81
CA GLU A 529 -37.94 -1.34 -7.44
C GLU A 529 -37.72 -0.22 -6.42
N TRP A 530 -36.90 0.79 -6.78
CA TRP A 530 -36.70 2.01 -5.98
C TRP A 530 -37.98 2.84 -5.84
N LEU A 531 -38.78 2.95 -6.90
CA LEU A 531 -40.08 3.63 -6.86
C LEU A 531 -41.06 2.88 -5.94
N SER A 532 -41.19 1.55 -6.08
CA SER A 532 -42.05 0.71 -5.23
C SER A 532 -41.71 0.89 -3.74
N LYS A 533 -40.44 0.76 -3.38
CA LYS A 533 -39.95 0.90 -1.98
C LYS A 533 -40.20 2.30 -1.40
N ASN A 534 -40.24 3.34 -2.24
CA ASN A 534 -40.49 4.73 -1.81
C ASN A 534 -41.96 5.15 -1.85
N ILE A 535 -42.82 4.44 -2.60
CA ILE A 535 -44.27 4.64 -2.57
C ILE A 535 -44.85 4.07 -1.27
N ASN A 536 -44.50 2.83 -0.90
CA ASN A 536 -45.03 2.20 0.33
C ASN A 536 -44.67 3.02 1.58
N LYS A 537 -43.43 3.54 1.67
CA LYS A 537 -42.99 4.47 2.74
C LYS A 537 -43.79 5.78 2.87
N LYS A 538 -44.67 6.12 1.93
CA LYS A 538 -45.60 7.26 2.06
C LYS A 538 -46.97 6.87 2.60
N VAL A 539 -47.38 5.60 2.48
CA VAL A 539 -48.70 5.11 2.90
C VAL A 539 -48.79 4.98 4.43
N ASP A 540 -47.73 4.45 5.07
CA ASP A 540 -47.65 4.29 6.53
C ASP A 540 -47.67 5.61 7.33
N LYS A 541 -47.68 6.76 6.64
CA LYS A 541 -47.60 8.09 7.25
C LYS A 541 -48.88 8.92 7.09
N SER A 542 -49.98 8.32 6.63
CA SER A 542 -51.26 9.00 6.41
C SER A 542 -52.44 8.33 7.12
N ALA A 543 -52.44 8.37 8.45
CA ALA A 543 -53.63 8.14 9.28
C ALA A 543 -53.89 9.40 10.14
N PRO A 544 -55.06 10.06 10.02
CA PRO A 544 -55.33 11.32 10.72
C PRO A 544 -55.96 11.08 12.11
N SER A 545 -55.33 11.61 13.15
CA SER A 545 -55.96 11.84 14.46
C SER A 545 -55.99 13.34 14.78
N SER A 546 -57.02 13.76 15.52
CA SER A 546 -57.35 15.17 15.74
C SER A 546 -56.37 15.91 16.65
N ALA A 547 -56.34 17.24 16.52
CA ALA A 547 -55.39 18.11 17.21
C ALA A 547 -55.65 18.23 18.73
N ALA A 548 -54.55 18.33 19.48
CA ALA A 548 -54.48 18.96 20.81
C ALA A 548 -53.19 19.78 20.88
N ILE A 549 -53.21 20.93 21.58
CA ILE A 549 -52.09 21.89 21.62
C ILE A 549 -51.43 21.83 23.00
N SER A 550 -50.10 21.63 23.05
CA SER A 550 -49.25 21.99 24.20
C SER A 550 -47.77 22.10 23.82
N THR A 551 -47.18 23.25 24.19
CA THR A 551 -45.79 23.52 24.58
C THR A 551 -45.09 22.37 25.34
N GLU A 552 -43.75 22.17 25.35
CA GLU A 552 -42.60 23.12 25.29
C GLU A 552 -41.33 22.61 24.56
N LYS A 553 -40.44 23.57 24.24
CA LYS A 553 -38.95 23.57 24.21
C LYS A 553 -38.16 22.23 24.16
N GLY A 554 -37.13 22.23 23.30
CA GLY A 554 -35.76 22.13 23.84
C GLY A 554 -34.75 21.17 23.17
N THR A 555 -33.85 21.74 22.37
CA THR A 555 -32.44 21.29 22.15
C THR A 555 -32.18 19.98 21.39
N VAL A 556 -31.39 20.10 20.31
CA VAL A 556 -30.83 18.97 19.54
C VAL A 556 -29.49 18.53 20.16
N GLY A 557 -29.36 17.23 20.45
CA GLY A 557 -28.07 16.58 20.69
C GLY A 557 -27.51 15.97 19.40
N LEU A 558 -26.19 16.00 19.19
CA LEU A 558 -25.56 15.64 17.92
C LEU A 558 -24.45 14.59 18.09
N LEU A 559 -24.83 13.32 17.97
CA LEU A 559 -23.99 12.16 17.60
C LEU A 559 -24.92 11.26 16.75
N SER A 560 -24.66 10.80 15.53
CA SER A 560 -23.43 10.49 14.79
C SER A 560 -22.61 9.37 15.42
N ASP A 561 -22.83 8.15 14.94
CA ASP A 561 -21.77 7.15 14.87
C ASP A 561 -21.90 6.29 13.60
N LEU A 562 -20.80 5.67 13.18
CA LEU A 562 -20.63 5.09 11.85
C LEU A 562 -20.08 3.67 11.94
N ASN A 563 -20.57 2.75 11.11
CA ASN A 563 -19.71 1.67 10.63
C ASN A 563 -20.12 1.18 9.23
N THR A 564 -19.15 0.68 8.46
CA THR A 564 -19.29 0.54 7.00
C THR A 564 -18.70 -0.75 6.43
N THR A 565 -19.39 -1.32 5.45
CA THR A 565 -18.76 -2.14 4.40
C THR A 565 -19.52 -1.98 3.08
N THR A 566 -19.04 -1.06 2.26
CA THR A 566 -19.06 -1.01 0.78
C THR A 566 -20.31 -1.49 0.00
N PRO A 567 -21.12 -0.55 -0.53
CA PRO A 567 -21.83 -0.71 -1.79
C PRO A 567 -21.11 0.04 -2.95
N SER A 568 -21.46 -0.30 -4.19
CA SER A 568 -20.81 0.22 -5.41
C SER A 568 -21.16 1.68 -5.76
N ALA A 569 -20.27 2.31 -6.52
CA ALA A 569 -20.44 3.50 -7.37
C ALA A 569 -21.50 4.55 -6.95
N LYS A 570 -21.07 5.61 -6.25
CA LYS A 570 -21.87 6.84 -6.10
C LYS A 570 -21.98 7.60 -7.42
N LEU A 571 -23.08 7.42 -8.16
CA LEU A 571 -23.49 8.37 -9.19
C LEU A 571 -24.27 9.51 -8.54
N VAL A 572 -23.77 10.75 -8.64
CA VAL A 572 -24.46 11.94 -8.11
C VAL A 572 -25.45 12.45 -9.15
N TYR A 573 -26.74 12.38 -8.84
CA TYR A 573 -27.80 12.99 -9.66
C TYR A 573 -28.12 14.42 -9.18
N PRO A 574 -28.37 15.37 -10.10
CA PRO A 574 -28.86 16.70 -9.75
C PRO A 574 -30.31 16.66 -9.25
N ASP A 575 -30.67 17.61 -8.38
CA ASP A 575 -32.02 17.74 -7.81
C ASP A 575 -33.05 18.18 -8.86
N THR A 576 -33.92 17.25 -9.27
CA THR A 576 -34.98 17.49 -10.26
C THR A 576 -36.19 18.23 -9.68
N SER A 577 -36.27 18.47 -8.36
CA SER A 577 -37.40 19.20 -7.75
C SER A 577 -37.49 20.68 -8.16
N ARG A 578 -36.46 21.19 -8.85
CA ARG A 578 -36.36 22.57 -9.35
C ARG A 578 -36.50 22.71 -10.87
N MET A 579 -36.81 21.63 -11.60
CA MET A 579 -37.02 21.69 -13.05
C MET A 579 -38.46 22.07 -13.40
N LEU A 580 -38.63 23.16 -14.17
CA LEU A 580 -39.91 23.57 -14.74
C LEU A 580 -40.26 22.76 -15.99
N ILE A 581 -41.55 22.48 -16.20
CA ILE A 581 -42.05 21.76 -17.38
C ILE A 581 -42.02 22.68 -18.60
N TYR A 582 -41.47 22.19 -19.71
CA TYR A 582 -41.43 22.88 -21.00
C TYR A 582 -42.67 22.55 -21.86
N ASP A 583 -43.58 23.52 -22.07
CA ASP A 583 -44.62 23.42 -23.10
C ASP A 583 -44.11 24.05 -24.42
N PRO A 584 -44.00 23.30 -25.53
CA PRO A 584 -43.47 23.82 -26.81
C PRO A 584 -44.31 24.89 -27.52
N ARG A 585 -45.47 25.30 -26.98
CA ARG A 585 -46.51 26.04 -27.73
C ARG A 585 -46.59 27.55 -27.47
N GLN A 586 -45.52 28.18 -26.99
CA GLN A 586 -45.46 29.65 -26.85
C GLN A 586 -44.36 30.29 -27.73
N LYS A 587 -44.82 30.95 -28.79
CA LYS A 587 -44.17 31.97 -29.63
C LYS A 587 -45.24 33.05 -29.85
N GLN A 588 -45.00 34.36 -29.90
CA GLN A 588 -43.80 35.21 -29.97
C GLN A 588 -44.16 36.56 -29.30
N GLY A 589 -43.19 37.42 -28.94
CA GLY A 589 -43.52 38.83 -28.63
C GLY A 589 -42.46 39.66 -27.91
N THR A 590 -41.90 40.65 -28.62
CA THR A 590 -41.44 41.98 -28.17
C THR A 590 -41.26 42.26 -26.66
N GLY A 591 -40.04 42.64 -26.24
CA GLY A 591 -39.76 43.18 -24.91
C GLY A 591 -39.60 44.72 -24.88
N LEU A 592 -39.37 45.28 -23.69
CA LEU A 592 -38.88 46.65 -23.44
C LEU A 592 -38.28 46.75 -22.00
N VAL A 593 -37.77 47.94 -21.63
CA VAL A 593 -36.80 48.23 -20.54
C VAL A 593 -37.30 49.50 -19.78
N PRO A 594 -36.73 50.00 -18.64
CA PRO A 594 -36.22 49.43 -17.38
C PRO A 594 -37.12 49.80 -16.16
N GLY A 595 -36.62 49.65 -14.91
CA GLY A 595 -37.15 50.42 -13.75
C GLY A 595 -36.42 50.15 -12.42
N ASN A 596 -35.63 51.10 -11.93
CA ASN A 596 -34.81 50.94 -10.72
C ASN A 596 -34.75 52.22 -9.85
N SER A 597 -35.32 52.18 -8.64
CA SER A 597 -35.14 53.12 -7.50
C SER A 597 -35.91 52.52 -6.29
N GLY A 598 -35.57 52.66 -5.01
CA GLY A 598 -34.61 53.50 -4.26
C GLY A 598 -35.30 53.88 -2.92
N THR A 599 -34.68 54.16 -1.78
CA THR A 599 -33.29 54.13 -1.24
C THR A 599 -33.40 53.64 0.24
N GLU A 600 -32.50 53.69 1.23
CA GLU A 600 -31.21 54.37 1.60
C GLU A 600 -30.46 53.38 2.58
N VAL A 601 -29.15 53.34 2.90
CA VAL A 601 -28.04 54.33 3.10
C VAL A 601 -28.20 55.12 4.43
N PRO A 602 -27.15 55.39 5.26
CA PRO A 602 -25.69 55.14 5.11
C PRO A 602 -24.96 54.40 6.28
N ALA A 603 -23.70 53.97 6.04
CA ALA A 603 -22.49 54.11 6.90
C ALA A 603 -21.46 52.97 6.59
N THR A 604 -20.45 53.11 5.71
CA THR A 604 -19.13 53.80 5.85
C THR A 604 -18.15 53.23 6.91
N ALA A 605 -16.84 53.01 6.67
CA ALA A 605 -16.04 52.99 5.41
C ALA A 605 -14.56 52.57 5.66
N THR A 606 -13.99 51.65 4.84
CA THR A 606 -12.57 51.55 4.33
C THR A 606 -11.32 51.66 5.28
N ALA A 607 -10.07 51.31 4.94
CA ALA A 607 -9.39 50.73 3.75
C ALA A 607 -8.23 49.77 4.18
N ILE A 608 -7.39 49.16 3.32
CA ILE A 608 -6.25 49.77 2.58
C ILE A 608 -5.63 48.79 1.52
N ASN A 609 -5.42 49.28 0.28
CA ASN A 609 -4.37 48.95 -0.74
C ASN A 609 -4.11 47.52 -1.29
N SER A 610 -3.49 47.30 -2.46
CA SER A 610 -3.01 48.18 -3.58
C SER A 610 -2.80 47.39 -4.91
N ASN A 611 -2.58 48.10 -6.05
CA ASN A 611 -2.55 47.56 -7.42
C ASN A 611 -1.20 47.71 -8.19
N SER A 612 -1.03 46.86 -9.23
CA SER A 612 -0.44 47.13 -10.59
C SER A 612 1.04 46.87 -10.96
N SER A 613 1.24 46.65 -12.27
CA SER A 613 2.50 46.65 -13.09
C SER A 613 3.38 45.36 -13.06
N VAL A 614 4.16 44.93 -14.08
CA VAL A 614 4.60 45.45 -15.42
C VAL A 614 4.66 44.30 -16.48
N SER A 615 4.75 44.60 -17.78
CA SER A 615 4.84 43.68 -18.96
C SER A 615 6.29 43.39 -19.48
N LEU A 616 6.53 42.33 -20.29
CA LEU A 616 7.23 42.41 -21.61
C LEU A 616 7.39 41.10 -22.45
N ALA A 617 7.11 41.23 -23.76
CA ALA A 617 7.65 40.63 -25.02
C ALA A 617 8.44 39.28 -25.16
N GLY A 618 8.04 38.49 -26.18
CA GLY A 618 8.90 37.73 -27.14
C GLY A 618 9.05 36.20 -26.94
N GLY A 619 9.00 35.33 -27.96
CA GLY A 619 8.62 35.47 -29.38
C GLY A 619 8.94 34.21 -30.22
N GLY A 620 8.05 33.76 -31.12
CA GLY A 620 8.27 32.59 -32.02
C GLY A 620 6.96 31.87 -32.43
N PRO A 621 6.81 31.27 -33.64
CA PRO A 621 5.51 30.82 -34.14
C PRO A 621 5.30 29.29 -34.18
N THR A 622 4.09 28.84 -33.85
CA THR A 622 3.59 27.47 -34.14
C THR A 622 2.15 27.47 -34.68
N LYS A 623 2.02 27.30 -35.99
CA LYS A 623 0.90 26.51 -36.58
C LYS A 623 1.29 25.00 -36.46
N PRO A 624 0.38 24.00 -36.58
CA PRO A 624 -1.00 24.08 -37.08
C PRO A 624 -2.05 23.21 -36.35
N LEU A 625 -3.09 23.80 -35.76
CA LEU A 625 -4.32 23.04 -35.41
C LEU A 625 -5.04 22.47 -36.66
N ASN A 626 -4.86 23.10 -37.83
CA ASN A 626 -5.50 22.73 -39.09
C ASN A 626 -4.94 21.46 -39.77
N GLU A 627 -3.89 20.81 -39.23
CA GLU A 627 -3.41 19.53 -39.79
C GLU A 627 -3.95 18.32 -39.03
N ILE A 628 -4.16 18.44 -37.72
CA ILE A 628 -4.81 17.39 -36.90
C ILE A 628 -6.23 17.12 -37.43
N LEU A 629 -6.95 18.17 -37.85
CA LEU A 629 -8.28 18.07 -38.46
C LEU A 629 -8.34 17.31 -39.80
N LYS A 630 -7.20 16.97 -40.43
CA LYS A 630 -7.17 16.15 -41.66
C LYS A 630 -7.16 14.64 -41.42
N VAL A 631 -6.88 14.21 -40.18
CA VAL A 631 -6.77 12.78 -39.81
C VAL A 631 -8.11 12.21 -39.32
N ILE A 632 -9.10 13.08 -39.09
CA ILE A 632 -10.40 12.73 -38.50
C ILE A 632 -11.42 12.38 -39.61
N PRO A 633 -12.17 11.27 -39.51
CA PRO A 633 -13.23 10.94 -40.47
C PRO A 633 -14.32 12.03 -40.54
N ALA A 634 -14.75 12.40 -41.75
CA ALA A 634 -15.65 13.53 -41.99
C ALA A 634 -16.98 13.48 -41.21
N MET A 635 -17.49 12.27 -40.90
CA MET A 635 -18.67 12.08 -40.04
C MET A 635 -18.48 12.65 -38.62
N LEU A 636 -17.27 12.54 -38.06
CA LEU A 636 -16.97 13.05 -36.71
C LEU A 636 -16.81 14.58 -36.71
N VAL A 637 -16.27 15.16 -37.79
CA VAL A 637 -16.26 16.62 -37.98
C VAL A 637 -17.69 17.17 -38.03
N GLY A 638 -18.57 16.50 -38.78
CA GLY A 638 -19.99 16.84 -38.85
C GLY A 638 -20.76 16.62 -37.54
N PHE A 639 -20.30 15.71 -36.67
CA PHE A 639 -20.85 15.55 -35.32
C PHE A 639 -20.41 16.72 -34.42
N ILE A 640 -19.11 17.03 -34.38
CA ILE A 640 -18.55 18.12 -33.57
C ILE A 640 -19.16 19.49 -33.94
N SER A 641 -19.37 19.76 -35.23
CA SER A 641 -19.98 21.01 -35.70
C SER A 641 -21.47 21.18 -35.37
N ASN A 642 -22.13 20.15 -34.83
CA ASN A 642 -23.54 20.17 -34.44
C ASN A 642 -23.76 20.04 -32.91
N LEU A 643 -22.68 20.07 -32.11
CA LEU A 643 -22.80 20.14 -30.65
C LEU A 643 -23.26 21.54 -30.22
N PRO A 644 -24.30 21.67 -29.37
CA PRO A 644 -24.69 22.97 -28.83
C PRO A 644 -23.62 23.48 -27.87
N ALA A 645 -23.42 24.81 -27.82
CA ALA A 645 -22.51 25.43 -26.86
C ALA A 645 -23.06 25.26 -25.44
N VAL A 646 -22.25 24.67 -24.55
CA VAL A 646 -22.55 24.50 -23.12
C VAL A 646 -21.52 25.26 -22.31
N GLU A 647 -21.96 26.20 -21.48
CA GLU A 647 -21.08 26.90 -20.54
C GLU A 647 -20.78 25.99 -19.34
N GLY A 648 -19.53 25.57 -19.22
CA GLY A 648 -19.02 24.70 -18.16
C GLY A 648 -17.55 24.35 -18.42
N PRO A 649 -16.83 23.77 -17.43
CA PRO A 649 -15.46 23.35 -17.64
C PRO A 649 -15.40 22.22 -18.69
N SER A 650 -14.69 22.46 -19.78
CA SER A 650 -14.55 21.48 -20.87
C SER A 650 -13.75 20.24 -20.40
N PRO A 651 -14.14 19.02 -20.83
CA PRO A 651 -13.35 17.82 -20.57
C PRO A 651 -12.01 17.87 -21.31
N ASP A 652 -11.02 17.19 -20.75
CA ASP A 652 -9.67 17.09 -21.32
C ASP A 652 -9.71 16.42 -22.71
N VAL A 653 -9.15 17.12 -23.70
CA VAL A 653 -9.15 16.72 -25.11
C VAL A 653 -8.33 15.45 -25.33
N ASP A 654 -7.24 15.25 -24.58
CA ASP A 654 -6.40 14.07 -24.72
C ASP A 654 -7.10 12.81 -24.17
N ILE A 655 -7.93 12.96 -23.12
CA ILE A 655 -8.77 11.88 -22.62
C ILE A 655 -9.83 11.51 -23.67
N VAL A 656 -10.52 12.50 -24.26
CA VAL A 656 -11.54 12.25 -25.30
C VAL A 656 -10.92 11.59 -26.54
N LEU A 657 -9.75 12.04 -26.99
CA LEU A 657 -9.01 11.43 -28.10
C LEU A 657 -8.58 9.99 -27.77
N SER A 658 -8.13 9.72 -26.54
CA SER A 658 -7.72 8.36 -26.13
C SER A 658 -8.88 7.35 -26.21
N ILE A 659 -10.10 7.75 -25.83
CA ILE A 659 -11.30 6.91 -25.89
C ILE A 659 -11.73 6.65 -27.34
N LEU A 660 -11.65 7.67 -28.20
CA LEU A 660 -11.96 7.57 -29.63
C LEU A 660 -10.93 6.72 -30.41
N LEU A 661 -9.67 6.69 -29.97
CA LEU A 661 -8.63 5.84 -30.56
C LEU A 661 -8.66 4.38 -30.06
N GLN A 662 -9.33 4.10 -28.94
CA GLN A 662 -9.48 2.75 -28.38
C GLN A 662 -10.73 2.01 -28.88
N SER A 663 -11.65 2.70 -29.56
CA SER A 663 -12.94 2.14 -29.99
C SER A 663 -12.92 1.63 -31.44
N ASN A 664 -12.64 0.32 -31.61
CA ASN A 664 -12.73 -0.37 -32.91
C ASN A 664 -14.20 -0.49 -33.40
N ILE A 665 -14.65 0.47 -34.21
CA ILE A 665 -15.96 0.42 -34.89
C ILE A 665 -15.80 -0.32 -36.23
N PRO A 666 -16.56 -1.41 -36.51
CA PRO A 666 -16.48 -2.13 -37.78
C PRO A 666 -16.87 -1.27 -38.99
N SER A 667 -16.07 -1.31 -40.05
CA SER A 667 -16.29 -0.54 -41.28
C SER A 667 -17.38 -1.16 -42.16
N VAL A 668 -18.58 -0.59 -42.15
CA VAL A 668 -19.64 -0.94 -43.12
C VAL A 668 -19.43 -0.17 -44.43
N SER A 669 -19.20 -0.90 -45.52
CA SER A 669 -19.00 -0.33 -46.87
C SER A 669 -20.32 0.09 -47.52
N THR A 670 -20.54 1.39 -47.70
CA THR A 670 -21.71 1.93 -48.43
C THR A 670 -21.32 2.50 -49.79
N GLY A 671 -21.58 1.71 -50.85
CA GLY A 671 -21.40 2.14 -52.23
C GLY A 671 -22.50 3.11 -52.69
N LYS A 672 -22.10 4.23 -53.27
CA LYS A 672 -22.88 4.99 -54.28
C LYS A 672 -22.82 4.21 -55.61
N LEU A 673 -23.74 4.31 -56.58
CA LEU A 673 -24.96 5.12 -56.76
C LEU A 673 -25.78 4.48 -57.90
N ALA A 674 -27.12 4.41 -57.81
CA ALA A 674 -28.06 4.34 -58.94
C ALA A 674 -29.53 4.36 -58.43
N ALA A 675 -30.49 4.73 -59.28
CA ALA A 675 -31.92 4.73 -58.96
C ALA A 675 -32.78 4.37 -60.18
N SER A 676 -33.86 3.60 -59.97
CA SER A 676 -35.07 3.64 -60.83
C SER A 676 -36.24 2.77 -60.30
N SER A 677 -37.43 3.37 -60.26
CA SER A 677 -38.76 2.81 -60.62
C SER A 677 -39.28 1.44 -60.11
N GLN A 678 -40.45 1.52 -59.43
CA GLN A 678 -41.70 0.78 -59.67
C GLN A 678 -41.89 -0.74 -59.31
N GLN A 679 -42.91 -0.93 -58.45
CA GLN A 679 -44.06 -1.85 -58.58
C GLN A 679 -43.97 -3.40 -58.43
N VAL A 680 -44.71 -3.86 -57.41
CA VAL A 680 -45.78 -4.90 -57.46
C VAL A 680 -45.41 -6.39 -57.42
N THR A 681 -46.19 -7.14 -56.61
CA THR A 681 -46.24 -8.62 -56.42
C THR A 681 -44.96 -9.32 -55.90
N GLY A 682 -45.03 -10.44 -55.19
CA GLY A 682 -46.20 -11.15 -54.63
C GLY A 682 -45.92 -12.63 -54.32
N THR A 683 -46.62 -13.19 -53.32
CA THR A 683 -46.71 -14.64 -52.97
C THR A 683 -45.44 -15.43 -52.57
N GLY A 684 -45.58 -16.33 -51.58
CA GLY A 684 -44.67 -17.48 -51.32
C GLY A 684 -45.23 -18.77 -51.96
N PRO A 685 -45.21 -19.97 -51.30
CA PRO A 685 -44.68 -20.30 -49.97
C PRO A 685 -44.06 -21.74 -49.77
N ALA A 686 -43.64 -22.04 -48.53
CA ALA A 686 -43.79 -23.35 -47.79
C ALA A 686 -42.97 -24.64 -48.12
N THR A 687 -43.00 -25.58 -47.14
CA THR A 687 -42.50 -27.00 -47.08
C THR A 687 -40.96 -27.18 -47.06
N SER A 688 -40.27 -27.92 -46.15
CA SER A 688 -40.42 -29.23 -45.44
C SER A 688 -39.79 -30.42 -46.23
N ASP A 689 -39.24 -31.54 -45.70
CA ASP A 689 -39.27 -32.21 -44.37
C ASP A 689 -38.02 -33.10 -44.04
N LEU A 690 -37.79 -33.37 -42.74
CA LEU A 690 -37.33 -34.60 -42.01
C LEU A 690 -36.17 -35.58 -42.43
N SER A 691 -35.45 -36.06 -41.38
CA SER A 691 -34.78 -37.40 -41.18
C SER A 691 -33.53 -37.82 -42.00
N GLY A 692 -32.62 -38.70 -41.53
CA GLY A 692 -32.42 -39.28 -40.17
C GLY A 692 -31.41 -40.47 -40.05
N SER A 693 -30.57 -40.48 -38.99
CA SER A 693 -29.86 -41.60 -38.28
C SER A 693 -29.20 -42.82 -39.01
N SER A 694 -27.92 -43.17 -38.68
CA SER A 694 -27.54 -44.47 -38.03
C SER A 694 -26.01 -44.82 -37.91
N LYS A 695 -25.73 -45.72 -36.94
CA LYS A 695 -24.45 -46.31 -36.39
C LYS A 695 -23.52 -47.02 -37.43
N THR A 696 -22.22 -47.27 -37.19
CA THR A 696 -21.65 -48.33 -36.28
C THR A 696 -20.09 -48.31 -36.11
N ARG A 697 -19.57 -49.13 -35.16
CA ARG A 697 -18.14 -49.48 -34.86
C ARG A 697 -17.78 -50.86 -35.54
N PRO A 698 -16.58 -51.51 -35.44
CA PRO A 698 -15.54 -51.48 -34.38
C PRO A 698 -14.05 -51.51 -34.85
N ASN A 699 -13.13 -51.81 -33.90
CA ASN A 699 -11.66 -52.00 -34.02
C ASN A 699 -11.31 -53.50 -33.75
N PRO A 700 -10.11 -54.07 -34.09
CA PRO A 700 -9.01 -54.14 -33.09
C PRO A 700 -7.54 -54.40 -33.59
N SER A 701 -6.55 -54.17 -32.69
CA SER A 701 -5.22 -54.87 -32.52
C SER A 701 -4.18 -54.98 -33.69
N GLY A 702 -2.85 -55.00 -33.47
CA GLY A 702 -2.01 -54.79 -32.26
C GLY A 702 -0.58 -55.42 -32.37
N SER A 703 0.41 -54.94 -31.59
CA SER A 703 1.80 -55.50 -31.43
C SER A 703 2.78 -55.34 -32.65
N SER A 704 4.12 -55.34 -32.55
CA SER A 704 5.06 -55.24 -31.39
C SER A 704 6.56 -55.00 -31.77
N VAL A 705 7.37 -54.62 -30.75
CA VAL A 705 8.80 -55.03 -30.51
C VAL A 705 10.01 -54.42 -31.28
N ARG A 706 10.75 -53.55 -30.55
CA ARG A 706 12.23 -53.47 -30.28
C ARG A 706 13.32 -53.19 -31.35
N HIS A 707 14.18 -52.20 -30.99
CA HIS A 707 15.67 -52.19 -31.03
C HIS A 707 16.39 -52.10 -32.42
N SER A 708 17.63 -51.60 -32.55
CA SER A 708 18.55 -50.88 -31.62
C SER A 708 19.71 -50.14 -32.33
N LYS A 709 20.27 -49.11 -31.66
CA LYS A 709 21.69 -48.67 -31.66
C LYS A 709 22.56 -48.89 -32.92
N LYS A 710 23.11 -47.80 -33.47
CA LYS A 710 24.57 -47.64 -33.51
C LYS A 710 25.02 -46.17 -33.47
N ARG A 711 26.34 -45.96 -33.42
CA ARG A 711 27.06 -44.74 -33.03
C ARG A 711 28.30 -44.63 -33.90
N GLN A 712 28.56 -43.46 -34.48
CA GLN A 712 29.90 -43.07 -34.94
C GLN A 712 30.05 -41.55 -34.87
N GLN A 713 31.29 -41.07 -35.02
CA GLN A 713 31.79 -39.84 -34.40
C GLN A 713 32.99 -39.31 -35.21
N LEU A 714 33.30 -38.02 -35.05
CA LEU A 714 34.32 -37.21 -35.77
C LEU A 714 33.87 -36.73 -37.17
N ASP A 715 34.28 -35.54 -37.64
CA ASP A 715 35.50 -34.78 -37.28
C ASP A 715 35.32 -33.31 -36.85
N LYS A 716 36.44 -32.71 -36.39
CA LYS A 716 36.61 -31.27 -36.14
C LYS A 716 36.81 -30.48 -37.44
N GLN A 717 36.33 -29.24 -37.48
CA GLN A 717 37.18 -28.10 -37.89
C GLN A 717 36.75 -26.83 -37.14
N GLU A 718 37.67 -25.89 -37.00
CA GLU A 718 37.52 -24.63 -36.24
C GLU A 718 37.38 -23.45 -37.22
N ASP A 719 36.49 -22.49 -36.94
CA ASP A 719 36.81 -21.06 -36.78
C ASP A 719 35.62 -20.09 -36.96
N ASP A 720 35.72 -19.01 -36.16
CA ASP A 720 35.16 -17.66 -36.22
C ASP A 720 33.67 -17.29 -36.38
N GLU A 721 33.42 -16.18 -35.67
CA GLU A 721 32.21 -15.43 -35.40
C GLU A 721 31.40 -14.99 -36.62
N THR A 722 30.07 -15.03 -36.52
CA THR A 722 29.23 -13.81 -36.38
C THR A 722 27.74 -14.17 -36.28
N THR A 723 27.14 -14.04 -35.09
CA THR A 723 25.68 -14.24 -34.91
C THR A 723 25.00 -13.01 -34.30
N THR A 724 24.44 -12.15 -35.15
CA THR A 724 23.41 -11.16 -34.77
C THR A 724 22.12 -11.88 -34.37
N ILE A 725 21.99 -12.21 -33.08
CA ILE A 725 20.79 -12.85 -32.54
C ILE A 725 19.71 -11.81 -32.27
N GLN A 726 18.64 -11.85 -33.06
CA GLN A 726 17.40 -11.09 -32.81
C GLN A 726 16.78 -11.51 -31.47
N SER A 727 16.27 -10.53 -30.73
CA SER A 727 15.65 -10.71 -29.42
C SER A 727 14.31 -11.45 -29.49
N ARG A 728 14.31 -12.76 -29.26
CA ARG A 728 13.08 -13.49 -28.90
C ARG A 728 12.66 -13.15 -27.46
N PRO A 729 11.36 -12.96 -27.19
CA PRO A 729 10.87 -12.65 -25.84
C PRO A 729 11.02 -13.85 -24.89
N LEU A 730 11.26 -13.55 -23.61
CA LEU A 730 11.40 -14.54 -22.54
C LEU A 730 10.07 -15.28 -22.24
N PRO A 731 10.08 -16.61 -22.03
CA PRO A 731 8.88 -17.34 -21.63
C PRO A 731 8.38 -16.92 -20.24
N ARG A 732 7.09 -16.59 -20.13
CA ARG A 732 6.42 -16.20 -18.86
C ARG A 732 6.01 -17.40 -17.98
N ASP A 733 6.74 -18.52 -18.06
CA ASP A 733 6.37 -19.80 -17.41
C ASP A 733 7.37 -20.16 -16.29
N VAL A 734 6.89 -20.04 -15.04
CA VAL A 734 7.65 -20.27 -13.81
C VAL A 734 8.06 -21.74 -13.63
N PHE A 735 7.34 -22.70 -14.22
CA PHE A 735 7.68 -24.12 -14.11
C PHE A 735 8.89 -24.47 -14.99
N LYS A 736 8.93 -23.98 -16.24
CA LYS A 736 10.06 -24.21 -17.16
C LYS A 736 11.37 -23.60 -16.66
N LEU A 737 11.31 -22.42 -16.03
CA LEU A 737 12.48 -21.81 -15.37
C LEU A 737 13.06 -22.72 -14.27
N ARG A 738 12.20 -23.36 -13.47
CA ARG A 738 12.61 -24.26 -12.38
C ARG A 738 13.19 -25.57 -12.89
N GLU A 739 12.74 -26.05 -14.06
CA GLU A 739 13.26 -27.24 -14.73
C GLU A 739 14.65 -27.00 -15.34
N ILE A 740 14.86 -25.87 -16.02
CA ILE A 740 16.18 -25.47 -16.55
C ILE A 740 17.24 -25.33 -15.44
N GLN A 741 16.85 -24.81 -14.27
CA GLN A 741 17.73 -24.75 -13.09
C GLN A 741 18.06 -26.13 -12.52
N ARG A 742 17.12 -27.09 -12.56
CA ARG A 742 17.35 -28.47 -12.12
C ARG A 742 18.32 -29.20 -13.05
N ILE A 743 18.17 -29.04 -14.37
CA ILE A 743 19.07 -29.62 -15.37
C ILE A 743 20.52 -29.09 -15.18
N ARG A 744 20.69 -27.81 -14.88
CA ARG A 744 22.02 -27.20 -14.61
C ARG A 744 22.70 -27.62 -13.31
N ARG A 745 22.02 -28.36 -12.41
CA ARG A 745 22.60 -28.87 -11.15
C ARG A 745 22.92 -30.37 -11.14
N GLY A 746 22.63 -31.10 -12.22
CA GLY A 746 22.77 -32.57 -12.27
C GLY A 746 24.15 -33.10 -12.70
N GLY A 747 25.20 -32.28 -12.77
CA GLY A 747 26.43 -32.58 -13.52
C GLY A 747 27.75 -32.31 -12.82
N ALA A 748 27.97 -32.84 -11.62
CA ALA A 748 29.30 -32.92 -11.00
C ALA A 748 29.37 -34.04 -9.93
N SER A 749 30.20 -35.06 -10.14
CA SER A 749 30.54 -36.04 -9.09
C SER A 749 31.96 -36.60 -9.26
N GLN A 750 32.74 -36.53 -8.18
CA GLN A 750 33.96 -37.29 -7.89
C GLN A 750 35.13 -37.22 -8.91
N THR A 751 36.16 -36.46 -8.52
CA THR A 751 37.51 -37.02 -8.36
C THR A 751 38.03 -36.60 -6.98
N GLY A 752 38.87 -37.42 -6.34
CA GLY A 752 39.41 -37.14 -5.00
C GLY A 752 40.93 -37.30 -4.94
N SER A 753 41.57 -36.69 -3.94
CA SER A 753 42.95 -36.94 -3.54
C SER A 753 43.14 -36.51 -2.08
N VAL A 754 44.17 -37.04 -1.42
CA VAL A 754 44.31 -37.08 0.04
C VAL A 754 45.51 -36.24 0.50
N SER A 755 45.38 -35.51 1.62
CA SER A 755 46.52 -35.16 2.46
C SER A 755 46.12 -34.92 3.93
N ASN A 756 47.04 -35.30 4.81
CA ASN A 756 47.11 -35.07 6.26
C ASN A 756 47.14 -33.56 6.59
N GLY A 757 46.94 -33.08 7.83
CA GLY A 757 46.68 -33.76 9.12
C GLY A 757 46.95 -32.80 10.32
N SER A 758 46.76 -33.28 11.56
CA SER A 758 46.79 -32.51 12.84
C SER A 758 45.59 -31.53 12.98
N ALA A 759 44.78 -31.46 14.05
CA ALA A 759 44.95 -31.69 15.49
C ALA A 759 45.74 -30.60 16.23
N PHE A 760 45.04 -29.76 16.99
CA PHE A 760 44.95 -29.92 18.46
C PHE A 760 43.70 -29.22 19.04
N SER A 761 43.32 -29.57 20.27
CA SER A 761 42.27 -28.89 21.05
C SER A 761 42.90 -28.04 22.16
N GLY A 762 42.19 -27.04 22.68
CA GLY A 762 42.69 -26.15 23.73
C GLY A 762 41.64 -25.20 24.28
N GLU A 763 40.95 -25.61 25.34
CA GLU A 763 40.19 -24.71 26.21
C GLU A 763 41.14 -23.89 27.10
N LEU A 764 40.72 -22.69 27.54
CA LEU A 764 40.56 -22.37 28.97
C LEU A 764 39.94 -20.98 29.18
N SER A 765 39.57 -20.68 30.42
CA SER A 765 38.80 -19.50 30.82
C SER A 765 39.38 -18.84 32.08
N GLY A 766 39.07 -17.54 32.26
CA GLY A 766 39.47 -16.71 33.40
C GLY A 766 40.87 -16.09 33.26
N SER A 767 41.24 -15.07 34.05
CA SER A 767 40.46 -14.19 34.94
C SER A 767 41.38 -13.07 35.45
N THR A 768 40.81 -11.95 35.92
CA THR A 768 41.46 -10.88 36.71
C THR A 768 42.64 -10.11 36.08
N GLY A 769 42.56 -8.78 36.16
CA GLY A 769 43.48 -7.81 35.55
C GLY A 769 42.77 -6.46 35.49
#